data_AF-A0A136J656-F1
#
_entry.id   AF-A0A136J656-F1
#
_cell.length_a   1.000
_cell.length_b   1.000
_cell.length_c   1.000
_cell.angle_alpha   90.00
_cell.angle_beta   90.00
_cell.angle_gamma   90.00
#
_symmetry.space_group_name_H-M   'P 1'
#
loop_
_entity.id
_entity.type
_entity.pdbx_description
1 polymer ?
#
loop_
_entity_poly.entity_id
_entity_poly.type
_entity_poly.pdbx_seq_one_letter_code
_entity_poly.pdbx_strand_id
1 'polypeptide(L)'
;MERVKYRMYNGRQPAYYNPAVEHSSVRVPWLELPPRVLERIFTFVCPHASDETYENCESSAIEDACMLCDLRDLAHAGSVCRAWRRSAVKVMYHSIRIDSVHYCEREIDLSEKRKRKTRFDKNGAPEDPAGARLRLLCRTLRDDPTRLGVLVQYFKTPYMIREAKSGDLARTLAVLPNLKYVDLPEGLYHDDPSYHTLRLEVQARCRDFRKMTFNGGSEASLEALSFGNIWTNLEVLELGRIQMDPTKLRYTLAMLPKLRALKVSESRILDDDIFMYNDVLPAFPALEELILKNVPRLTANGLVEYLSRHDSQESLRFLFLEATGVHPATLHEVLAVANRLETLSVVEQVELGFPAQSTPTPPLTNWALRTLRYEITAAPGVGPYASVTTGYYHYLANSLFAGGMPMLSAVYVRDQTFPDLLIGLPPPVPGFGGAGQRPSSSSSMKLFNGGGFGGSPGSPGSPPKSFGLSPPSKAQQQRFSSNNPFAAPAPPFGGRGGAGGGGGSGGFPGGPPMLSLSQPLEIYTKGEDDFDWATTRMDPIDAGGSRGRGRRGHNRSASSTSGRPMSSYGLADIGQGWSNGGGARMSIVVGNGAGGFLAVPGGGGDNAAAANGRRGSATSHMGPGGAAGTSPGRGGAAAGEDFWPRPTSSSGGKGRKDLWR
;
A
#
# COMPACT_ATOMS: atom_id res chain seq x y z
N MET A 1 -25.48 -39.03 18.75
CA MET A 1 -24.40 -40.04 18.60
C MET A 1 -23.05 -39.45 18.16
N GLU A 2 -22.91 -38.15 17.90
CA GLU A 2 -21.63 -37.51 17.52
C GLU A 2 -20.72 -37.10 18.69
N ARG A 3 -21.24 -37.02 19.93
CA ARG A 3 -20.45 -36.73 21.14
C ARG A 3 -19.47 -37.84 21.55
N VAL A 4 -19.57 -39.04 20.96
CA VAL A 4 -18.72 -40.19 21.30
C VAL A 4 -17.49 -40.30 20.40
N LYS A 5 -17.55 -39.81 19.15
CA LYS A 5 -16.40 -39.86 18.23
C LYS A 5 -15.21 -39.01 18.67
N TYR A 6 -15.45 -37.86 19.32
CA TYR A 6 -14.38 -36.99 19.82
C TYR A 6 -13.83 -37.36 21.21
N ARG A 7 -14.45 -38.31 21.91
CA ARG A 7 -13.91 -38.83 23.18
C ARG A 7 -12.78 -39.82 22.95
N MET A 8 -12.68 -40.41 21.76
CA MET A 8 -11.59 -41.32 21.38
C MET A 8 -10.28 -40.61 21.03
N TYR A 9 -10.32 -39.31 20.68
CA TYR A 9 -9.11 -38.52 20.38
C TYR A 9 -8.59 -37.69 21.56
N ASN A 10 -9.39 -37.53 22.62
CA ASN A 10 -9.03 -36.78 23.83
C ASN A 10 -9.02 -37.69 25.07
N GLY A 11 -8.43 -38.87 24.95
CA GLY A 11 -7.95 -39.59 26.13
C GLY A 11 -6.93 -38.70 26.84
N ARG A 12 -7.08 -38.50 28.16
CA ARG A 12 -5.98 -38.01 29.00
C ARG A 12 -4.74 -38.80 28.59
N GLN A 13 -3.77 -38.15 27.94
CA GLN A 13 -2.45 -38.75 27.81
C GLN A 13 -1.97 -38.97 29.25
N PRO A 14 -1.74 -40.21 29.71
CA PRO A 14 -0.90 -40.38 30.88
C PRO A 14 0.42 -39.67 30.54
N ALA A 15 1.00 -38.97 31.51
CA ALA A 15 2.30 -38.33 31.36
C ALA A 15 3.19 -39.26 30.52
N TYR A 16 3.59 -38.81 29.33
CA TYR A 16 4.54 -39.55 28.50
C TYR A 16 5.82 -39.62 29.33
N TYR A 17 5.93 -40.69 30.11
CA TYR A 17 7.14 -41.09 30.76
C TYR A 17 8.08 -41.43 29.61
N ASN A 18 9.00 -40.52 29.31
CA ASN A 18 9.96 -40.69 28.25
C ASN A 18 10.99 -41.72 28.74
N PRO A 19 10.98 -42.98 28.27
CA PRO A 19 11.86 -44.01 28.81
C PRO A 19 13.33 -43.77 28.43
N ALA A 20 13.58 -42.78 27.55
CA ALA A 20 14.91 -42.43 27.06
C ALA A 20 15.82 -41.74 28.09
N VAL A 21 15.34 -41.48 29.31
CA VAL A 21 16.13 -40.80 30.35
C VAL A 21 16.89 -41.79 31.26
N GLU A 22 16.60 -43.09 31.22
CA GLU A 22 17.23 -44.06 32.15
C GLU A 22 18.26 -45.01 31.55
N HIS A 23 18.64 -44.87 30.28
CA HIS A 23 19.79 -45.59 29.75
C HIS A 23 20.77 -44.64 29.07
N SER A 24 21.97 -44.58 29.66
CA SER A 24 23.18 -44.04 29.08
C SER A 24 23.26 -44.32 27.56
N SER A 25 23.48 -43.25 26.78
CA SER A 25 23.89 -43.24 25.36
C SER A 25 22.84 -43.24 24.24
N VAL A 26 21.61 -42.74 24.45
CA VAL A 26 20.86 -42.22 23.28
C VAL A 26 21.51 -40.92 22.85
N ARG A 27 22.34 -40.96 21.79
CA ARG A 27 22.84 -39.74 21.16
C ARG A 27 21.64 -38.99 20.62
N VAL A 28 21.44 -37.76 21.09
CA VAL A 28 20.30 -36.91 20.72
C VAL A 28 20.85 -35.76 19.88
N PRO A 29 21.07 -35.94 18.56
CA PRO A 29 21.88 -35.01 17.77
C PRO A 29 21.28 -33.59 17.72
N TRP A 30 19.96 -33.48 17.89
CA TRP A 30 19.27 -32.19 17.93
C TRP A 30 19.56 -31.36 19.19
N LEU A 31 20.02 -31.98 20.29
CA LEU A 31 20.49 -31.25 21.47
C LEU A 31 21.88 -30.64 21.29
N GLU A 32 22.66 -31.12 20.31
CA GLU A 32 24.03 -30.69 20.01
C GLU A 32 24.11 -29.72 18.82
N LEU A 33 22.97 -29.19 18.34
CA LEU A 33 22.94 -28.29 17.19
C LEU A 33 23.78 -27.02 17.43
N PRO A 34 24.54 -26.54 16.43
CA PRO A 34 25.28 -25.30 16.53
C PRO A 34 24.35 -24.11 16.83
N PRO A 35 24.79 -23.11 17.63
CA PRO A 35 23.95 -21.99 18.04
C PRO A 35 23.32 -21.21 16.89
N ARG A 36 24.04 -21.03 15.77
CA ARG A 36 23.55 -20.34 14.57
C ARG A 36 22.44 -21.10 13.85
N VAL A 37 22.53 -22.43 13.83
CA VAL A 37 21.49 -23.29 13.26
C VAL A 37 20.23 -23.25 14.13
N LEU A 38 20.40 -23.31 15.46
CA LEU A 38 19.29 -23.14 16.40
C LEU A 38 18.61 -21.77 16.29
N GLU A 39 19.38 -20.69 16.22
CA GLU A 39 18.85 -19.32 15.99
C GLU A 39 17.98 -19.30 14.72
N ARG A 40 18.48 -19.86 13.61
CA ARG A 40 17.71 -19.95 12.35
C ARG A 40 16.48 -20.85 12.44
N ILE A 41 16.52 -21.95 13.18
CA ILE A 41 15.32 -22.79 13.41
C ILE A 41 14.28 -21.98 14.19
N PHE A 42 14.69 -21.25 15.21
CA PHE A 42 13.81 -20.44 16.05
C PHE A 42 13.16 -19.28 15.30
N THR A 43 13.79 -18.71 14.26
CA THR A 43 13.10 -17.75 13.38
C THR A 43 11.99 -18.39 12.55
N PHE A 44 12.00 -19.71 12.31
CA PHE A 44 10.84 -20.39 11.69
C PHE A 44 9.72 -20.70 12.69
N VAL A 45 10.05 -20.85 13.98
CA VAL A 45 9.05 -21.04 15.06
C VAL A 45 8.34 -19.73 15.38
N CYS A 46 9.07 -18.61 15.32
CA CYS A 46 8.55 -17.29 15.63
C CYS A 46 9.05 -16.26 14.60
N PRO A 47 8.46 -16.24 13.39
CA PRO A 47 8.98 -15.43 12.28
C PRO A 47 8.98 -13.93 12.54
N HIS A 48 7.97 -13.44 13.25
CA HIS A 48 7.87 -12.02 13.61
C HIS A 48 8.96 -11.57 14.59
N ALA A 49 9.69 -12.47 15.25
CA ALA A 49 10.85 -12.09 16.08
C ALA A 49 12.11 -11.74 15.25
N SER A 50 12.06 -12.01 13.94
CA SER A 50 13.04 -11.55 12.94
C SER A 50 12.49 -10.45 12.03
N ASP A 51 11.35 -9.85 12.38
CA ASP A 51 10.80 -8.72 11.65
C ASP A 51 11.63 -7.47 11.91
N GLU A 52 12.40 -7.07 10.90
CA GLU A 52 13.24 -5.87 10.90
C GLU A 52 12.63 -4.73 10.08
N THR A 53 11.35 -4.85 9.68
CA THR A 53 10.67 -3.77 8.94
C THR A 53 10.36 -2.61 9.88
N TYR A 54 10.31 -1.40 9.32
CA TYR A 54 9.89 -0.20 10.04
C TYR A 54 8.37 0.04 9.94
N GLU A 55 7.62 -1.05 9.81
CA GLU A 55 6.16 -1.07 9.82
C GLU A 55 5.63 -1.26 11.24
N ASN A 56 4.48 -0.65 11.50
CA ASN A 56 3.86 -0.71 12.80
C ASN A 56 3.30 -2.11 13.14
N CYS A 57 2.94 -2.27 14.41
CA CYS A 57 2.35 -3.50 14.92
C CYS A 57 1.06 -3.94 14.20
N GLU A 58 0.35 -3.08 13.49
CA GLU A 58 -0.83 -3.48 12.72
C GLU A 58 -0.46 -3.99 11.33
N SER A 59 0.50 -3.34 10.68
CA SER A 59 0.83 -3.59 9.27
C SER A 59 1.80 -4.76 9.10
N SER A 60 2.71 -4.98 10.06
CA SER A 60 3.68 -6.07 9.93
C SER A 60 3.15 -7.45 10.37
N ALA A 61 1.82 -7.59 10.47
CA ALA A 61 1.20 -8.83 10.89
C ALA A 61 1.27 -9.84 9.74
N ILE A 62 1.77 -11.04 10.04
CA ILE A 62 1.84 -12.14 9.08
C ILE A 62 0.45 -12.76 8.97
N GLU A 63 -0.03 -12.88 7.74
CA GLU A 63 -1.28 -13.53 7.42
C GLU A 63 -1.26 -15.02 7.83
N ASP A 64 -2.41 -15.55 8.24
CA ASP A 64 -2.59 -16.95 8.67
C ASP A 64 -1.70 -17.44 9.84
N ALA A 65 -1.12 -16.53 10.64
CA ALA A 65 -0.31 -16.87 11.80
C ALA A 65 -0.88 -16.31 13.11
N CYS A 66 -0.48 -16.90 14.25
CA CYS A 66 -0.82 -16.39 15.57
C CYS A 66 0.45 -16.05 16.36
N MET A 67 0.83 -14.78 16.34
CA MET A 67 2.07 -14.26 16.95
C MET A 67 2.24 -14.64 18.42
N LEU A 68 1.17 -14.62 19.19
CA LEU A 68 1.21 -15.01 20.60
C LEU A 68 1.43 -16.51 20.81
N CYS A 69 0.98 -17.37 19.87
CA CYS A 69 1.26 -18.80 19.90
C CYS A 69 2.70 -19.08 19.50
N ASP A 70 3.17 -18.44 18.43
CA ASP A 70 4.54 -18.54 17.94
C ASP A 70 5.56 -18.12 19.01
N LEU A 71 5.32 -16.99 19.69
CA LEU A 71 6.16 -16.51 20.79
C LEU A 71 6.15 -17.50 21.98
N ARG A 72 4.98 -18.07 22.28
CA ARG A 72 4.84 -19.11 23.33
C ARG A 72 5.63 -20.37 22.96
N ASP A 73 5.57 -20.81 21.71
CA ASP A 73 6.29 -21.99 21.24
C ASP A 73 7.81 -21.74 21.27
N LEU A 74 8.27 -20.54 20.92
CA LEU A 74 9.67 -20.14 21.10
C LEU A 74 10.10 -20.12 22.57
N ALA A 75 9.24 -19.65 23.48
CA ALA A 75 9.50 -19.68 24.91
C ALA A 75 9.60 -21.11 25.47
N HIS A 76 8.74 -22.01 24.99
CA HIS A 76 8.82 -23.43 25.31
C HIS A 76 10.09 -24.08 24.74
N ALA A 77 10.47 -23.78 23.50
CA ALA A 77 11.74 -24.25 22.92
C ALA A 77 12.94 -23.77 23.76
N GLY A 78 12.95 -22.51 24.19
CA GLY A 78 13.96 -21.96 25.09
C GLY A 78 13.97 -22.55 26.51
N SER A 79 13.00 -23.40 26.84
CA SER A 79 12.88 -24.09 28.12
C SER A 79 13.39 -25.53 28.10
N VAL A 80 13.65 -26.09 26.91
CA VAL A 80 14.13 -27.47 26.73
C VAL A 80 15.48 -27.71 27.41
N CYS A 81 16.48 -26.86 27.15
CA CYS A 81 17.80 -26.98 27.76
C CYS A 81 18.54 -25.63 27.84
N ARG A 82 19.66 -25.57 28.57
CA ARG A 82 20.47 -24.35 28.74
C ARG A 82 21.09 -23.84 27.43
N ALA A 83 21.44 -24.74 26.51
CA ALA A 83 22.01 -24.36 25.22
C ALA A 83 20.96 -23.67 24.34
N TRP A 84 19.79 -24.30 24.17
CA TRP A 84 18.67 -23.76 23.41
C TRP A 84 18.18 -22.45 24.00
N ARG A 85 18.16 -22.33 25.33
CA ARG A 85 17.81 -21.07 26.00
C ARG A 85 18.61 -19.88 25.48
N ARG A 86 19.94 -20.02 25.31
CA ARG A 86 20.80 -18.91 24.86
C ARG A 86 20.43 -18.43 23.46
N SER A 87 20.18 -19.36 22.53
CA SER A 87 19.74 -19.03 21.17
C SER A 87 18.32 -18.46 21.15
N ALA A 88 17.40 -19.05 21.93
CA ALA A 88 16.02 -18.58 22.00
C ALA A 88 15.88 -17.18 22.61
N VAL A 89 16.67 -16.85 23.66
CA VAL A 89 16.72 -15.46 24.20
C VAL A 89 17.06 -14.48 23.09
N LYS A 90 18.11 -14.75 22.31
CA LYS A 90 18.55 -13.80 21.27
C LYS A 90 17.47 -13.52 20.24
N VAL A 91 16.78 -14.56 19.78
CA VAL A 91 15.70 -14.41 18.79
C VAL A 91 14.52 -13.68 19.42
N MET A 92 14.05 -14.14 20.58
CA MET A 92 12.86 -13.60 21.26
C MET A 92 12.95 -12.12 21.62
N TYR A 93 14.15 -11.65 21.95
CA TYR A 93 14.39 -10.26 22.35
C TYR A 93 14.97 -9.40 21.22
N HIS A 94 15.08 -9.89 19.99
CA HIS A 94 15.61 -9.10 18.86
C HIS A 94 14.56 -8.10 18.34
N SER A 95 13.42 -8.63 17.88
CA SER A 95 12.24 -7.86 17.48
C SER A 95 11.06 -8.29 18.36
N ILE A 96 10.60 -7.37 19.21
CA ILE A 96 9.54 -7.64 20.17
C ILE A 96 8.25 -7.02 19.65
N ARG A 97 7.19 -7.83 19.57
CA ARG A 97 5.82 -7.37 19.32
C ARG A 97 4.94 -7.65 20.52
N ILE A 98 4.06 -6.71 20.86
CA ILE A 98 2.95 -6.96 21.79
C ILE A 98 1.67 -7.06 20.98
N ASP A 99 0.95 -8.17 21.12
CA ASP A 99 -0.39 -8.31 20.54
C ASP A 99 -1.46 -8.22 21.62
N SER A 100 -2.64 -7.75 21.24
CA SER A 100 -3.82 -7.71 22.12
C SER A 100 -4.46 -9.08 22.25
N VAL A 101 -4.62 -9.78 21.13
CA VAL A 101 -5.43 -11.00 21.00
C VAL A 101 -4.68 -12.12 20.29
N HIS A 102 -5.13 -13.36 20.51
CA HIS A 102 -4.72 -14.48 19.67
C HIS A 102 -5.63 -14.52 18.43
N TYR A 103 -5.03 -14.67 17.25
CA TYR A 103 -5.73 -14.80 15.97
C TYR A 103 -6.01 -16.25 15.56
N CYS A 104 -5.87 -17.23 16.47
CA CYS A 104 -6.08 -18.65 16.18
C CYS A 104 -7.41 -19.20 16.70
N GLU A 105 -7.98 -20.17 15.99
CA GLU A 105 -9.24 -20.84 16.37
C GLU A 105 -9.17 -21.48 17.76
N ARG A 106 -8.00 -21.99 18.15
CA ARG A 106 -7.77 -22.60 19.46
C ARG A 106 -8.06 -21.62 20.61
N GLU A 107 -7.88 -20.32 20.41
CA GLU A 107 -8.20 -19.33 21.44
C GLU A 107 -9.70 -19.26 21.72
N ILE A 108 -10.56 -19.52 20.73
CA ILE A 108 -12.02 -19.55 20.92
C ILE A 108 -12.36 -20.58 21.99
N ASP A 109 -11.88 -21.82 21.81
CA ASP A 109 -12.06 -22.92 22.77
C ASP A 109 -11.46 -22.62 24.15
N LEU A 110 -10.26 -22.02 24.19
CA LEU A 110 -9.56 -21.72 25.44
C LEU A 110 -10.25 -20.59 26.20
N SER A 111 -10.75 -19.57 25.50
CA SER A 111 -11.48 -18.46 26.09
C SER A 111 -12.82 -18.93 26.69
N GLU A 112 -13.53 -19.84 26.00
CA GLU A 112 -14.74 -20.46 26.54
C GLU A 112 -14.44 -21.30 27.80
N LYS A 113 -13.35 -22.07 27.79
CA LYS A 113 -12.93 -22.83 28.97
C LYS A 113 -12.59 -21.92 30.15
N ARG A 114 -11.99 -20.74 29.91
CA ARG A 114 -11.73 -19.73 30.94
C ARG A 114 -13.03 -19.17 31.51
N LYS A 115 -13.98 -18.77 30.65
CA LYS A 115 -15.31 -18.28 31.06
C LYS A 115 -16.07 -19.29 31.93
N ARG A 116 -15.91 -20.59 31.67
CA ARG A 116 -16.58 -21.67 32.42
C ARG A 116 -15.90 -21.99 33.78
N LYS A 117 -14.62 -21.66 33.95
CA LYS A 117 -13.85 -21.99 35.17
C LYS A 117 -13.78 -20.87 36.20
N THR A 118 -13.91 -19.61 35.78
CA THR A 118 -13.80 -18.46 36.69
C THR A 118 -15.14 -18.21 37.40
N ARG A 119 -15.29 -18.72 38.64
CA ARG A 119 -16.36 -18.30 39.57
C ARG A 119 -15.99 -17.03 40.37
N PHE A 120 -14.72 -16.64 40.37
CA PHE A 120 -14.18 -15.49 41.09
C PHE A 120 -13.85 -14.37 40.10
N ASP A 121 -14.21 -13.14 40.47
CA ASP A 121 -14.12 -11.88 39.72
C ASP A 121 -15.12 -11.63 38.58
N LYS A 122 -16.41 -11.58 38.96
CA LYS A 122 -17.43 -10.86 38.18
C LYS A 122 -17.35 -9.33 38.33
N ASN A 123 -16.65 -8.82 39.34
CA ASN A 123 -16.59 -7.38 39.69
C ASN A 123 -15.20 -6.73 39.53
N GLY A 124 -14.18 -7.47 39.11
CA GLY A 124 -12.89 -6.89 38.75
C GLY A 124 -12.97 -6.29 37.36
N ALA A 125 -12.48 -5.05 37.19
CA ALA A 125 -12.27 -4.52 35.84
C ALA A 125 -11.32 -5.48 35.11
N PRO A 126 -11.70 -6.04 33.95
CA PRO A 126 -10.83 -6.98 33.23
C PRO A 126 -9.51 -6.27 32.91
N GLU A 127 -8.42 -6.79 33.46
CA GLU A 127 -7.08 -6.28 33.20
C GLU A 127 -6.78 -6.41 31.71
N ASP A 128 -6.38 -5.30 31.08
CA ASP A 128 -5.97 -5.29 29.68
C ASP A 128 -4.76 -6.23 29.48
N PRO A 129 -4.90 -7.35 28.75
CA PRO A 129 -3.84 -8.33 28.59
C PRO A 129 -2.58 -7.75 27.94
N ALA A 130 -2.73 -6.82 26.99
CA ALA A 130 -1.59 -6.20 26.34
C ALA A 130 -0.84 -5.26 27.31
N GLY A 131 -1.57 -4.48 28.11
CA GLY A 131 -0.99 -3.68 29.18
C GLY A 131 -0.31 -4.51 30.28
N ALA A 132 -0.84 -5.69 30.61
CA ALA A 132 -0.17 -6.63 31.51
C ALA A 132 1.13 -7.19 30.90
N ARG A 133 1.12 -7.56 29.62
CA ARG A 133 2.32 -7.99 28.87
C ARG A 133 3.39 -6.91 28.86
N LEU A 134 3.03 -5.66 28.55
CA LEU A 134 3.97 -4.53 28.57
C LEU A 134 4.62 -4.36 29.94
N ARG A 135 3.84 -4.43 31.03
CA ARG A 135 4.39 -4.31 32.40
C ARG A 135 5.34 -5.45 32.76
N LEU A 136 5.02 -6.69 32.36
CA LEU A 136 5.90 -7.85 32.57
C LEU A 136 7.19 -7.73 31.77
N LEU A 137 7.10 -7.31 30.50
CA LEU A 137 8.24 -7.05 29.65
C LEU A 137 9.13 -5.95 30.23
N CYS A 138 8.53 -4.80 30.59
CA CYS A 138 9.22 -3.68 31.22
C CYS A 138 10.00 -4.13 32.45
N ARG A 139 9.38 -4.91 33.33
CA ARG A 139 10.04 -5.43 34.53
C ARG A 139 11.23 -6.31 34.16
N THR A 140 11.03 -7.25 33.22
CA THR A 140 12.06 -8.20 32.80
C THR A 140 13.27 -7.50 32.19
N LEU A 141 13.05 -6.53 31.30
CA LEU A 141 14.13 -5.77 30.67
C LEU A 141 14.87 -4.88 31.68
N ARG A 142 14.17 -4.30 32.65
CA ARG A 142 14.78 -3.49 33.70
C ARG A 142 15.55 -4.32 34.74
N ASP A 143 15.16 -5.58 34.96
CA ASP A 143 15.86 -6.49 35.86
C ASP A 143 17.21 -6.99 35.26
N ASP A 144 17.34 -7.03 33.92
CA ASP A 144 18.56 -7.45 33.22
C ASP A 144 18.87 -6.61 31.94
N PRO A 145 19.11 -5.29 32.08
CA PRO A 145 19.23 -4.39 30.94
C PRO A 145 20.50 -4.65 30.10
N THR A 146 21.58 -5.10 30.75
CA THR A 146 22.87 -5.33 30.07
C THR A 146 22.88 -6.59 29.22
N ARG A 147 22.01 -7.57 29.51
CA ARG A 147 21.94 -8.83 28.75
C ARG A 147 20.73 -8.93 27.85
N LEU A 148 19.57 -8.41 28.28
CA LEU A 148 18.33 -8.46 27.50
C LEU A 148 18.08 -7.15 26.76
N GLY A 149 18.23 -6.00 27.43
CA GLY A 149 17.97 -4.70 26.82
C GLY A 149 18.83 -4.41 25.59
N VAL A 150 20.08 -4.85 25.58
CA VAL A 150 21.00 -4.71 24.44
C VAL A 150 20.62 -5.55 23.21
N LEU A 151 19.77 -6.57 23.38
CA LEU A 151 19.33 -7.43 22.28
C LEU A 151 18.18 -6.79 21.49
N VAL A 152 17.39 -5.93 22.13
CA VAL A 152 16.20 -5.32 21.52
C VAL A 152 16.60 -4.27 20.52
N GLN A 153 16.22 -4.49 19.26
CA GLN A 153 16.42 -3.56 18.15
C GLN A 153 15.09 -3.02 17.62
N TYR A 154 14.02 -3.80 17.73
CA TYR A 154 12.70 -3.41 17.25
C TYR A 154 11.67 -3.64 18.35
N PHE A 155 10.78 -2.66 18.57
CA PHE A 155 9.72 -2.78 19.55
C PHE A 155 8.38 -2.29 18.99
N LYS A 156 7.50 -3.22 18.63
CA LYS A 156 6.22 -2.96 17.99
C LYS A 156 5.08 -3.11 18.99
N THR A 157 4.23 -2.09 19.09
CA THR A 157 3.12 -2.05 20.05
C THR A 157 1.83 -1.62 19.37
N PRO A 158 0.69 -2.21 19.78
CA PRO A 158 -0.58 -1.95 19.13
C PRO A 158 -1.07 -0.55 19.52
N TYR A 159 -1.87 0.06 18.65
CA TYR A 159 -2.35 1.43 18.78
C TYR A 159 -2.84 1.79 20.18
N MET A 160 -3.70 0.96 20.76
CA MET A 160 -4.26 1.20 22.09
C MET A 160 -3.20 1.30 23.20
N ILE A 161 -2.09 0.55 23.09
CA ILE A 161 -1.02 0.53 24.10
C ILE A 161 -0.10 1.74 23.95
N ARG A 162 0.31 2.08 22.71
CA ARG A 162 1.18 3.23 22.50
C ARG A 162 0.53 4.54 22.95
N GLU A 163 -0.77 4.70 22.73
CA GLU A 163 -1.54 5.87 23.19
C GLU A 163 -1.80 5.85 24.71
N ALA A 164 -2.30 4.74 25.27
CA ALA A 164 -2.78 4.74 26.65
C ALA A 164 -1.69 4.50 27.72
N LYS A 165 -0.50 3.99 27.34
CA LYS A 165 0.53 3.50 28.27
C LYS A 165 1.90 4.15 28.05
N SER A 166 1.94 5.44 27.69
CA SER A 166 3.18 6.19 27.45
C SER A 166 4.21 6.12 28.58
N GLY A 167 3.77 6.12 29.85
CA GLY A 167 4.66 5.97 31.00
C GLY A 167 5.31 4.59 31.11
N ASP A 168 4.59 3.52 30.77
CA ASP A 168 5.14 2.16 30.75
C ASP A 168 6.08 1.97 29.55
N LEU A 169 5.73 2.59 28.41
CA LEU A 169 6.57 2.65 27.22
C LEU A 169 7.89 3.36 27.54
N ALA A 170 7.86 4.57 28.12
CA ALA A 170 9.07 5.33 28.49
C ALA A 170 9.99 4.51 29.42
N ARG A 171 9.43 3.87 30.45
CA ARG A 171 10.19 3.02 31.38
C ARG A 171 10.82 1.80 30.70
N THR A 172 10.18 1.28 29.65
CA THR A 172 10.71 0.17 28.86
C THR A 172 11.84 0.66 27.96
N LEU A 173 11.63 1.77 27.24
CA LEU A 173 12.62 2.35 26.31
C LEU A 173 13.89 2.84 27.02
N ALA A 174 13.77 3.24 28.29
CA ALA A 174 14.90 3.70 29.11
C ALA A 174 16.05 2.68 29.22
N VAL A 175 15.79 1.40 28.94
CA VAL A 175 16.76 0.30 29.02
C VAL A 175 17.08 -0.37 27.67
N LEU A 176 16.74 0.27 26.54
CA LEU A 176 16.94 -0.27 25.19
C LEU A 176 17.94 0.57 24.38
N PRO A 177 19.26 0.43 24.63
CA PRO A 177 20.26 1.31 24.02
C PRO A 177 20.47 1.08 22.50
N ASN A 178 20.12 -0.10 21.99
CA ASN A 178 20.34 -0.52 20.60
C ASN A 178 19.05 -0.45 19.75
N LEU A 179 18.04 0.26 20.24
CA LEU A 179 16.75 0.35 19.58
C LEU A 179 16.86 1.15 18.27
N LYS A 180 16.42 0.52 17.18
CA LYS A 180 16.38 1.07 15.83
C LYS A 180 14.99 1.58 15.46
N TYR A 181 13.95 0.92 15.95
CA TYR A 181 12.56 1.25 15.64
C TYR A 181 11.62 0.96 16.81
N VAL A 182 10.66 1.84 17.03
CA VAL A 182 9.55 1.64 17.97
C VAL A 182 8.28 2.34 17.49
N ASP A 183 7.13 1.70 17.75
CA ASP A 183 5.82 2.34 17.61
C ASP A 183 5.61 3.39 18.71
N LEU A 184 5.55 4.66 18.32
CA LEU A 184 5.35 5.80 19.23
C LEU A 184 3.91 6.33 19.13
N PRO A 185 3.39 6.95 20.21
CA PRO A 185 2.08 7.59 20.19
C PRO A 185 2.04 8.76 19.20
N GLU A 186 0.88 8.98 18.60
CA GLU A 186 0.67 10.02 17.59
C GLU A 186 0.97 11.43 18.12
N GLY A 187 0.65 11.70 19.39
CA GLY A 187 0.94 12.99 20.03
C GLY A 187 2.43 13.34 20.05
N LEU A 188 3.33 12.35 20.08
CA LEU A 188 4.77 12.59 20.04
C LEU A 188 5.22 13.15 18.68
N TYR A 189 4.56 12.76 17.59
CA TYR A 189 4.85 13.28 16.25
C TYR A 189 4.39 14.73 16.05
N HIS A 190 3.53 15.25 16.93
CA HIS A 190 3.03 16.63 16.89
C HIS A 190 3.67 17.54 17.95
N ASP A 191 4.66 17.04 18.70
CA ASP A 191 5.20 17.72 19.89
C ASP A 191 4.15 18.08 20.95
N ASP A 192 3.14 17.22 21.13
CA ASP A 192 2.18 17.38 22.22
C ASP A 192 2.92 17.37 23.58
N PRO A 193 2.73 18.42 24.42
CA PRO A 193 3.36 18.51 25.74
C PRO A 193 3.16 17.27 26.62
N SER A 194 2.05 16.55 26.45
CA SER A 194 1.71 15.33 27.19
C SER A 194 2.75 14.21 27.01
N TYR A 195 3.48 14.22 25.88
CA TYR A 195 4.48 13.21 25.52
C TYR A 195 5.92 13.73 25.60
N HIS A 196 6.14 14.95 26.11
CA HIS A 196 7.47 15.56 26.16
C HIS A 196 8.50 14.71 26.92
N THR A 197 8.11 14.14 28.07
CA THR A 197 9.00 13.25 28.85
C THR A 197 9.40 11.99 28.07
N LEU A 198 8.45 11.39 27.33
CA LEU A 198 8.74 10.22 26.49
C LEU A 198 9.72 10.61 25.38
N ARG A 199 9.51 11.74 24.71
CA ARG A 199 10.41 12.24 23.66
C ARG A 199 11.84 12.42 24.15
N LEU A 200 12.02 13.07 25.31
CA LEU A 200 13.34 13.25 25.92
C LEU A 200 14.02 11.93 26.24
N GLU A 201 13.28 10.93 26.76
CA GLU A 201 13.85 9.61 27.05
C GLU A 201 14.29 8.89 25.76
N VAL A 202 13.47 8.93 24.70
CA VAL A 202 13.83 8.33 23.40
C VAL A 202 15.08 9.01 22.82
N GLN A 203 15.14 10.34 22.83
CA GLN A 203 16.30 11.10 22.34
C GLN A 203 17.57 10.78 23.15
N ALA A 204 17.45 10.66 24.48
CA ALA A 204 18.59 10.42 25.34
C ALA A 204 19.13 8.97 25.28
N ARG A 205 18.23 7.98 25.14
CA ARG A 205 18.57 6.54 25.26
C ARG A 205 18.66 5.81 23.95
N CYS A 206 17.83 6.16 22.97
CA CYS A 206 17.74 5.47 21.68
C CYS A 206 18.50 6.28 20.63
N ARG A 207 19.84 6.26 20.68
CA ARG A 207 20.67 7.07 19.77
C ARG A 207 20.72 6.54 18.34
N ASP A 208 20.54 5.23 18.15
CA ASP A 208 20.65 4.55 16.85
C ASP A 208 19.29 4.42 16.12
N PHE A 209 18.39 5.37 16.34
CA PHE A 209 17.05 5.36 15.77
C PHE A 209 17.09 5.54 14.25
N ARG A 210 16.31 4.73 13.51
CA ARG A 210 16.40 4.61 12.04
C ARG A 210 15.19 5.15 11.29
N LYS A 211 14.03 5.26 11.95
CA LYS A 211 12.82 5.84 11.34
C LYS A 211 12.18 6.84 12.29
N MET A 212 11.81 8.02 11.80
CA MET A 212 11.02 8.98 12.57
C MET A 212 9.97 9.68 11.73
N THR A 213 8.90 10.13 12.38
CA THR A 213 7.81 10.90 11.79
C THR A 213 7.69 12.25 12.49
N PHE A 214 7.46 13.31 11.73
CA PHE A 214 7.19 14.65 12.22
C PHE A 214 5.94 15.18 11.53
N ASN A 215 4.97 15.62 12.33
CA ASN A 215 3.73 16.21 11.86
C ASN A 215 3.66 17.71 12.22
N GLY A 216 2.74 18.44 11.61
CA GLY A 216 2.53 19.87 11.89
C GLY A 216 2.42 20.14 13.40
N GLY A 217 3.17 21.14 13.88
CA GLY A 217 3.36 21.42 15.31
C GLY A 217 4.73 20.97 15.86
N SER A 218 5.40 20.03 15.17
CA SER A 218 6.71 19.49 15.59
C SER A 218 7.93 20.12 14.89
N GLU A 219 7.76 21.29 14.27
CA GLU A 219 8.80 21.97 13.48
C GLU A 219 10.05 22.27 14.32
N ALA A 220 9.90 22.69 15.58
CA ALA A 220 11.03 22.97 16.46
C ALA A 220 11.87 21.72 16.75
N SER A 221 11.19 20.58 16.91
CA SER A 221 11.85 19.30 17.11
C SER A 221 12.50 18.75 15.85
N LEU A 222 11.91 19.00 14.68
CA LEU A 222 12.52 18.68 13.40
C LEU A 222 13.78 19.53 13.20
N GLU A 223 13.70 20.84 13.47
CA GLU A 223 14.83 21.77 13.40
C GLU A 223 15.96 21.36 14.35
N ALA A 224 15.66 20.75 15.49
CA ALA A 224 16.67 20.23 16.40
C ALA A 224 17.58 19.14 15.79
N LEU A 225 17.15 18.45 14.72
CA LEU A 225 18.02 17.50 14.01
C LEU A 225 19.18 18.21 13.29
N SER A 226 19.04 19.49 12.96
CA SER A 226 20.08 20.29 12.31
C SER A 226 21.36 20.43 13.15
N PHE A 227 21.28 20.22 14.47
CA PHE A 227 22.45 20.24 15.36
C PHE A 227 23.33 18.98 15.23
N GLY A 228 22.86 17.93 14.56
CA GLY A 228 23.64 16.71 14.31
C GLY A 228 23.99 15.88 15.55
N ASN A 229 23.29 16.10 16.67
CA ASN A 229 23.53 15.42 17.95
C ASN A 229 22.48 14.33 18.28
N ILE A 230 21.37 14.30 17.54
CA ILE A 230 20.24 13.41 17.76
C ILE A 230 20.02 12.58 16.48
N TRP A 231 19.89 11.26 16.65
CA TRP A 231 19.52 10.30 15.60
C TRP A 231 20.22 10.49 14.25
N THR A 232 21.55 10.62 14.29
CA THR A 232 22.39 10.79 13.08
C THR A 232 22.34 9.61 12.12
N ASN A 233 21.76 8.49 12.53
CA ASN A 233 21.60 7.27 11.75
C ASN A 233 20.19 7.08 11.18
N LEU A 234 19.36 8.14 11.15
CA LEU A 234 18.05 8.08 10.50
C LEU A 234 18.19 7.68 9.03
N GLU A 235 17.39 6.69 8.64
CA GLU A 235 17.31 6.15 7.28
C GLU A 235 15.99 6.53 6.61
N VAL A 236 14.91 6.61 7.39
CA VAL A 236 13.56 6.90 6.92
C VAL A 236 12.97 8.08 7.69
N LEU A 237 12.49 9.08 6.96
CA LEU A 237 11.86 10.26 7.53
C LEU A 237 10.49 10.48 6.90
N GLU A 238 9.46 10.65 7.73
CA GLU A 238 8.12 11.00 7.29
C GLU A 238 7.75 12.41 7.80
N LEU A 239 7.37 13.30 6.91
CA LEU A 239 6.98 14.68 7.19
C LEU A 239 5.53 14.88 6.79
N GLY A 240 4.65 15.21 7.73
CA GLY A 240 3.22 15.46 7.49
C GLY A 240 2.80 16.86 7.89
N ARG A 241 2.20 17.66 7.00
CA ARG A 241 1.69 19.01 7.34
C ARG A 241 2.74 19.96 7.97
N ILE A 242 4.03 19.71 7.76
CA ILE A 242 5.13 20.52 8.30
C ILE A 242 5.17 21.89 7.63
N GLN A 243 5.19 22.94 8.45
CA GLN A 243 5.28 24.34 8.01
C GLN A 243 6.66 24.93 8.31
N MET A 244 7.71 24.26 7.83
CA MET A 244 9.10 24.71 7.97
C MET A 244 9.56 25.41 6.70
N ASP A 245 10.34 26.47 6.86
CA ASP A 245 11.02 27.16 5.75
C ASP A 245 11.87 26.17 4.91
N PRO A 246 11.79 26.18 3.56
CA PRO A 246 12.49 25.21 2.71
C PRO A 246 14.01 25.22 2.90
N THR A 247 14.59 26.39 3.18
CA THR A 247 16.04 26.53 3.42
C THR A 247 16.45 25.84 4.71
N LYS A 248 15.69 26.04 5.79
CA LYS A 248 15.89 25.34 7.06
C LYS A 248 15.69 23.83 6.92
N LEU A 249 14.66 23.42 6.18
CA LEU A 249 14.38 22.00 5.97
C LEU A 249 15.53 21.35 5.20
N ARG A 250 15.98 21.97 4.10
CA ARG A 250 17.11 21.48 3.32
C ARG A 250 18.37 21.31 4.17
N TYR A 251 18.68 22.29 5.01
CA TYR A 251 19.80 22.20 5.95
C TYR A 251 19.62 21.02 6.93
N THR A 252 18.42 20.87 7.49
CA THR A 252 18.09 19.79 8.43
C THR A 252 18.26 18.42 7.78
N LEU A 253 17.74 18.23 6.56
CA LEU A 253 17.84 16.99 5.81
C LEU A 253 19.29 16.65 5.43
N ALA A 254 20.10 17.66 5.10
CA ALA A 254 21.52 17.46 4.79
C ALA A 254 22.35 16.97 5.99
N MET A 255 21.89 17.23 7.22
CA MET A 255 22.53 16.74 8.45
C MET A 255 22.23 15.25 8.75
N LEU A 256 21.46 14.58 7.90
CA LEU A 256 21.09 13.17 8.03
C LEU A 256 21.84 12.33 6.98
N PRO A 257 23.11 11.94 7.21
CA PRO A 257 23.97 11.32 6.19
C PRO A 257 23.52 9.92 5.75
N LYS A 258 22.62 9.27 6.51
CA LYS A 258 22.09 7.94 6.21
C LYS A 258 20.67 7.96 5.66
N LEU A 259 20.10 9.15 5.45
CA LEU A 259 18.73 9.30 4.97
C LEU A 259 18.64 8.76 3.54
N ARG A 260 17.79 7.74 3.35
CA ARG A 260 17.56 7.10 2.05
C ARG A 260 16.10 7.20 1.60
N ALA A 261 15.17 7.31 2.54
CA ALA A 261 13.75 7.37 2.23
C ALA A 261 13.12 8.62 2.87
N LEU A 262 12.46 9.43 2.05
CA LEU A 262 11.74 10.60 2.50
C LEU A 262 10.30 10.54 1.99
N LYS A 263 9.37 10.65 2.93
CA LYS A 263 7.96 10.86 2.63
C LYS A 263 7.57 12.26 3.09
N VAL A 264 7.00 13.04 2.18
CA VAL A 264 6.40 14.33 2.49
C VAL A 264 4.92 14.29 2.12
N SER A 265 4.08 14.69 3.07
CA SER A 265 2.63 14.68 2.93
C SER A 265 2.05 16.02 3.35
N GLU A 266 1.11 16.54 2.56
CA GLU A 266 0.35 17.77 2.85
C GLU A 266 1.24 18.99 3.11
N SER A 267 2.25 19.22 2.26
CA SER A 267 3.11 20.40 2.38
C SER A 267 2.84 21.40 1.26
N ARG A 268 2.52 22.64 1.64
CA ARG A 268 2.30 23.74 0.69
C ARG A 268 3.50 24.68 0.55
N ILE A 269 4.50 24.51 1.42
CA ILE A 269 5.69 25.36 1.45
C ILE A 269 6.78 24.79 0.55
N LEU A 270 6.80 23.48 0.31
CA LEU A 270 7.80 22.84 -0.54
C LEU A 270 7.51 23.06 -2.02
N ASP A 271 8.46 23.70 -2.69
CA ASP A 271 8.52 24.03 -4.11
C ASP A 271 9.87 23.60 -4.72
N ASP A 272 10.06 23.90 -6.00
CA ASP A 272 11.23 23.47 -6.78
C ASP A 272 12.56 24.05 -6.25
N ASP A 273 12.51 25.20 -5.56
CA ASP A 273 13.68 25.90 -5.02
C ASP A 273 14.47 25.04 -4.01
N ILE A 274 13.81 24.07 -3.37
CA ILE A 274 14.49 23.15 -2.45
C ILE A 274 15.55 22.30 -3.15
N PHE A 275 15.38 22.02 -4.44
CA PHE A 275 16.30 21.21 -5.23
C PHE A 275 17.35 22.03 -5.98
N MET A 276 17.12 23.33 -6.16
CA MET A 276 18.02 24.20 -6.92
C MET A 276 19.42 24.27 -6.32
N TYR A 277 20.43 24.33 -7.16
CA TYR A 277 21.79 24.57 -6.68
C TYR A 277 21.89 25.91 -5.92
N ASN A 278 22.63 25.92 -4.81
CA ASN A 278 22.87 27.10 -4.01
C ASN A 278 24.27 27.00 -3.36
N ASP A 279 25.10 28.03 -3.52
CA ASP A 279 26.49 28.04 -3.02
C ASP A 279 26.60 28.04 -1.48
N VAL A 280 25.56 28.47 -0.78
CA VAL A 280 25.54 28.64 0.68
C VAL A 280 24.86 27.45 1.37
N LEU A 281 23.93 26.78 0.68
CA LEU A 281 23.14 25.71 1.26
C LEU A 281 23.66 24.33 0.86
N PRO A 282 23.69 23.36 1.79
CA PRO A 282 24.07 22.01 1.44
C PRO A 282 23.08 21.43 0.42
N ALA A 283 23.54 20.54 -0.43
CA ALA A 283 22.70 19.91 -1.43
C ALA A 283 21.59 19.07 -0.76
N PHE A 284 20.41 18.99 -1.38
CA PHE A 284 19.35 18.10 -0.93
C PHE A 284 19.84 16.63 -0.95
N PRO A 285 19.59 15.79 0.06
CA PRO A 285 20.17 14.45 0.13
C PRO A 285 19.80 13.56 -1.07
N ALA A 286 20.72 12.69 -1.47
CA ALA A 286 20.47 11.66 -2.47
C ALA A 286 19.64 10.53 -1.85
N LEU A 287 18.41 10.34 -2.33
CA LEU A 287 17.45 9.40 -1.77
C LEU A 287 17.31 8.17 -2.67
N GLU A 288 17.07 7.01 -2.06
CA GLU A 288 16.63 5.79 -2.75
C GLU A 288 15.11 5.84 -2.99
N GLU A 289 14.36 6.47 -2.09
CA GLU A 289 12.90 6.48 -2.12
C GLU A 289 12.35 7.89 -1.79
N LEU A 290 11.52 8.42 -2.68
CA LEU A 290 10.88 9.71 -2.53
C LEU A 290 9.36 9.59 -2.72
N ILE A 291 8.62 9.94 -1.67
CA ILE A 291 7.15 9.89 -1.64
C ILE A 291 6.62 11.29 -1.40
N LEU A 292 5.85 11.81 -2.36
CA LEU A 292 5.29 13.15 -2.31
C LEU A 292 3.77 13.05 -2.44
N LYS A 293 3.05 13.50 -1.41
CA LYS A 293 1.59 13.48 -1.34
C LYS A 293 1.07 14.88 -1.05
N ASN A 294 0.19 15.41 -1.88
CA ASN A 294 -0.37 16.75 -1.71
C ASN A 294 0.73 17.82 -1.55
N VAL A 295 1.68 17.83 -2.50
CA VAL A 295 2.79 18.80 -2.57
C VAL A 295 2.66 19.58 -3.90
N PRO A 296 1.69 20.49 -4.01
CA PRO A 296 1.25 21.03 -5.30
C PRO A 296 2.24 22.01 -5.94
N ARG A 297 3.17 22.59 -5.17
CA ARG A 297 4.14 23.57 -5.71
C ARG A 297 5.39 22.92 -6.29
N LEU A 298 5.60 21.63 -6.06
CA LEU A 298 6.71 20.90 -6.66
C LEU A 298 6.32 20.40 -8.04
N THR A 299 7.09 20.78 -9.05
CA THR A 299 6.83 20.49 -10.47
C THR A 299 7.86 19.53 -11.05
N ALA A 300 7.68 19.17 -12.33
CA ALA A 300 8.65 18.35 -13.06
C ALA A 300 10.04 19.02 -13.11
N ASN A 301 10.11 20.35 -13.18
CA ASN A 301 11.38 21.09 -13.25
C ASN A 301 12.23 20.86 -11.99
N GLY A 302 11.62 20.93 -10.80
CA GLY A 302 12.34 20.68 -9.54
C GLY A 302 12.87 19.24 -9.45
N LEU A 303 12.11 18.26 -9.91
CA LEU A 303 12.56 16.86 -9.94
C LEU A 303 13.66 16.63 -10.99
N VAL A 304 13.58 17.28 -12.15
CA VAL A 304 14.63 17.23 -13.17
C VAL A 304 15.92 17.85 -12.64
N GLU A 305 15.84 18.99 -11.95
CA GLU A 305 16.98 19.63 -11.31
C GLU A 305 17.58 18.74 -10.22
N TYR A 306 16.75 18.10 -9.38
CA TYR A 306 17.21 17.14 -8.38
C TYR A 306 17.97 15.96 -9.02
N LEU A 307 17.43 15.42 -10.10
CA LEU A 307 18.00 14.27 -10.83
C LEU A 307 19.13 14.64 -11.79
N SER A 308 19.37 15.93 -12.03
CA SER A 308 20.55 16.41 -12.78
C SER A 308 21.86 16.05 -12.05
N ARG A 309 21.77 15.87 -10.74
CA ARG A 309 22.86 15.49 -9.86
C ARG A 309 23.10 13.97 -9.90
N HIS A 310 24.33 13.58 -10.24
CA HIS A 310 24.71 12.19 -10.45
C HIS A 310 24.47 11.29 -9.22
N ASP A 311 24.69 11.80 -8.01
CA ASP A 311 24.45 11.04 -6.77
C ASP A 311 22.97 10.69 -6.59
N SER A 312 22.08 11.65 -6.83
CA SER A 312 20.62 11.48 -6.72
C SER A 312 20.07 10.60 -7.85
N GLN A 313 20.63 10.74 -9.06
CA GLN A 313 20.29 9.91 -10.21
C GLN A 313 20.65 8.43 -10.02
N GLU A 314 21.80 8.13 -9.40
CA GLU A 314 22.23 6.76 -9.14
C GLU A 314 21.51 6.11 -7.94
N SER A 315 21.04 6.93 -6.99
CA SER A 315 20.35 6.44 -5.79
C SER A 315 18.87 6.15 -6.02
N LEU A 316 18.13 7.03 -6.70
CA LEU A 316 16.65 6.97 -6.71
C LEU A 316 16.11 5.74 -7.44
N ARG A 317 15.38 4.89 -6.70
CA ARG A 317 14.72 3.66 -7.18
C ARG A 317 13.21 3.74 -7.16
N PHE A 318 12.66 4.47 -6.20
CA PHE A 318 11.22 4.57 -5.99
C PHE A 318 10.76 6.03 -5.95
N LEU A 319 9.81 6.38 -6.82
CA LEU A 319 9.18 7.69 -6.86
C LEU A 319 7.65 7.56 -6.81
N PHE A 320 7.03 8.18 -5.82
CA PHE A 320 5.58 8.25 -5.68
C PHE A 320 5.12 9.70 -5.67
N LEU A 321 4.19 10.03 -6.56
CA LEU A 321 3.62 11.36 -6.77
C LEU A 321 2.09 11.26 -6.67
N GLU A 322 1.52 11.99 -5.73
CA GLU A 322 0.06 12.10 -5.56
C GLU A 322 -0.32 13.55 -5.33
N ALA A 323 -1.16 14.11 -6.22
CA ALA A 323 -1.60 15.51 -6.16
C ALA A 323 -0.41 16.49 -5.99
N THR A 324 0.51 16.43 -6.96
CA THR A 324 1.71 17.29 -7.01
C THR A 324 1.62 18.25 -8.20
N GLY A 325 2.55 19.19 -8.33
CA GLY A 325 2.65 20.02 -9.55
C GLY A 325 3.23 19.27 -10.76
N VAL A 326 3.59 17.99 -10.62
CA VAL A 326 4.10 17.15 -11.71
C VAL A 326 2.93 16.64 -12.53
N HIS A 327 2.61 17.34 -13.61
CA HIS A 327 1.53 16.94 -14.50
C HIS A 327 1.90 15.67 -15.32
N PRO A 328 0.98 14.72 -15.56
CA PRO A 328 1.30 13.50 -16.30
C PRO A 328 1.86 13.74 -17.72
N ALA A 329 1.52 14.87 -18.34
CA ALA A 329 2.06 15.26 -19.65
C ALA A 329 3.55 15.65 -19.62
N THR A 330 4.10 16.08 -18.48
CA THR A 330 5.53 16.44 -18.34
C THR A 330 6.36 15.31 -17.75
N LEU A 331 5.74 14.17 -17.43
CA LEU A 331 6.41 13.02 -16.81
C LEU A 331 7.58 12.46 -17.62
N HIS A 332 7.53 12.62 -18.95
CA HIS A 332 8.62 12.21 -19.85
C HIS A 332 9.93 12.95 -19.55
N GLU A 333 9.88 14.20 -19.09
CA GLU A 333 11.05 15.00 -18.72
C GLU A 333 11.76 14.41 -17.50
N VAL A 334 11.00 14.01 -16.48
CA VAL A 334 11.52 13.37 -15.26
C VAL A 334 12.10 12.00 -15.59
N LEU A 335 11.39 11.18 -16.37
CA LEU A 335 11.85 9.83 -16.74
C LEU A 335 13.12 9.84 -17.59
N ALA A 336 13.33 10.88 -18.41
CA ALA A 336 14.51 11.02 -19.24
C ALA A 336 15.80 11.20 -18.43
N VAL A 337 15.70 11.76 -17.22
CA VAL A 337 16.85 11.93 -16.30
C VAL A 337 16.87 10.89 -15.18
N ALA A 338 15.78 10.16 -14.91
CA ALA A 338 15.67 9.17 -13.83
C ALA A 338 16.24 7.79 -14.24
N ASN A 339 17.53 7.70 -14.55
CA ASN A 339 18.14 6.51 -15.16
C ASN A 339 18.06 5.21 -14.33
N ARG A 340 18.00 5.30 -13.01
CA ARG A 340 17.95 4.13 -12.12
C ARG A 340 16.58 3.83 -11.52
N LEU A 341 15.56 4.57 -11.93
CA LEU A 341 14.21 4.46 -11.37
C LEU A 341 13.59 3.10 -11.72
N GLU A 342 13.21 2.33 -10.71
CA GLU A 342 12.63 0.99 -10.88
C GLU A 342 11.11 1.02 -10.73
N THR A 343 10.59 1.89 -9.87
CA THR A 343 9.15 2.03 -9.64
C THR A 343 8.74 3.50 -9.67
N LEU A 344 7.73 3.79 -10.49
CA LEU A 344 7.08 5.09 -10.57
C LEU A 344 5.59 4.93 -10.29
N SER A 345 5.06 5.76 -9.40
CA SER A 345 3.62 5.84 -9.13
C SER A 345 3.16 7.28 -9.25
N VAL A 346 2.15 7.51 -10.09
CA VAL A 346 1.50 8.80 -10.31
C VAL A 346 0.01 8.62 -10.08
N VAL A 347 -0.52 9.38 -9.12
CA VAL A 347 -1.94 9.45 -8.78
C VAL A 347 -2.39 10.90 -8.94
N GLU A 348 -3.18 11.19 -9.97
CA GLU A 348 -3.52 12.57 -10.32
C GLU A 348 -4.99 12.72 -10.70
N GLN A 349 -5.58 13.86 -10.29
CA GLN A 349 -6.93 14.26 -10.68
C GLN A 349 -6.86 15.32 -11.78
N VAL A 350 -7.46 15.03 -12.93
CA VAL A 350 -7.41 15.92 -14.10
C VAL A 350 -8.75 16.60 -14.37
N GLU A 351 -8.71 17.91 -14.59
CA GLU A 351 -9.88 18.72 -14.97
C GLU A 351 -10.04 18.84 -16.50
N LEU A 352 -8.93 18.80 -17.23
CA LEU A 352 -8.85 19.02 -18.67
C LEU A 352 -8.26 17.82 -19.38
N GLY A 353 -8.66 17.61 -20.64
CA GLY A 353 -8.15 16.52 -21.46
C GLY A 353 -6.66 16.66 -21.71
N PHE A 354 -6.01 15.56 -22.13
CA PHE A 354 -4.58 15.56 -22.39
C PHE A 354 -4.19 16.73 -23.32
N PRO A 355 -3.16 17.53 -22.98
CA PRO A 355 -2.84 18.75 -23.71
C PRO A 355 -2.60 18.53 -25.20
N ALA A 356 -3.41 19.17 -26.05
CA ALA A 356 -3.18 19.25 -27.49
C ALA A 356 -2.17 20.38 -27.79
N GLN A 357 -0.91 20.16 -27.45
CA GLN A 357 0.16 21.14 -27.72
C GLN A 357 0.52 21.18 -29.21
N SER A 358 1.03 22.33 -29.68
CA SER A 358 1.53 22.48 -31.05
C SER A 358 2.74 21.58 -31.35
N THR A 359 3.50 21.24 -30.32
CA THR A 359 4.56 20.24 -30.33
C THR A 359 4.05 18.92 -29.74
N PRO A 360 4.20 17.78 -30.43
CA PRO A 360 3.81 16.49 -29.89
C PRO A 360 4.58 16.16 -28.61
N THR A 361 3.88 15.75 -27.55
CA THR A 361 4.52 15.22 -26.34
C THR A 361 5.28 13.93 -26.67
N PRO A 362 6.59 13.84 -26.37
CA PRO A 362 7.36 12.63 -26.58
C PRO A 362 6.81 11.44 -25.78
N PRO A 363 6.94 10.19 -26.25
CA PRO A 363 6.53 9.02 -25.49
C PRO A 363 7.37 8.84 -24.21
N LEU A 364 6.81 8.19 -23.20
CA LEU A 364 7.55 7.83 -21.98
C LEU A 364 8.66 6.82 -22.29
N THR A 365 9.88 7.12 -21.87
CA THR A 365 11.05 6.25 -22.05
C THR A 365 11.83 6.12 -20.75
N ASN A 366 12.13 4.91 -20.33
CA ASN A 366 13.03 4.62 -19.20
C ASN A 366 13.54 3.19 -19.27
N TRP A 367 14.86 2.98 -19.14
CA TRP A 367 15.47 1.67 -19.32
C TRP A 367 15.50 0.80 -18.06
N ALA A 368 15.32 1.38 -16.87
CA ALA A 368 15.36 0.66 -15.59
C ALA A 368 13.98 0.39 -14.99
N LEU A 369 12.93 1.10 -15.45
CA LEU A 369 11.58 1.04 -14.90
C LEU A 369 10.97 -0.36 -15.04
N ARG A 370 10.55 -0.94 -13.91
CA ARG A 370 9.92 -2.27 -13.79
C ARG A 370 8.42 -2.19 -13.51
N THR A 371 8.02 -1.19 -12.73
CA THR A 371 6.64 -1.01 -12.28
C THR A 371 6.20 0.43 -12.52
N LEU A 372 5.09 0.60 -13.23
CA LEU A 372 4.48 1.90 -13.47
C LEU A 372 3.03 1.90 -12.98
N ARG A 373 2.72 2.70 -11.96
CA ARG A 373 1.34 2.98 -11.55
C ARG A 373 0.93 4.34 -12.12
N TYR A 374 0.02 4.33 -13.06
CA TYR A 374 -0.46 5.50 -13.79
C TYR A 374 -1.96 5.64 -13.54
N GLU A 375 -2.30 6.15 -12.36
CA GLU A 375 -3.67 6.23 -11.84
C GLU A 375 -4.23 7.65 -12.06
N ILE A 376 -4.83 7.87 -13.23
CA ILE A 376 -5.41 9.17 -13.61
C ILE A 376 -6.94 9.11 -13.49
N THR A 377 -7.52 10.01 -12.70
CA THR A 377 -8.97 10.09 -12.49
C THR A 377 -9.49 11.49 -12.84
N ALA A 378 -10.77 11.61 -13.20
CA ALA A 378 -11.37 12.93 -13.42
C ALA A 378 -11.56 13.67 -12.07
N ALA A 379 -11.34 14.98 -12.07
CA ALA A 379 -11.57 15.82 -10.89
C ALA A 379 -13.07 15.90 -10.51
N PRO A 380 -13.40 16.04 -9.21
CA PRO A 380 -14.78 16.15 -8.75
C PRO A 380 -15.43 17.43 -9.30
N GLY A 381 -16.37 17.27 -10.25
CA GLY A 381 -17.05 18.38 -10.93
C GLY A 381 -16.98 18.31 -12.46
N VAL A 382 -16.06 17.50 -13.00
CA VAL A 382 -16.05 17.13 -14.41
C VAL A 382 -17.22 16.18 -14.67
N GLY A 383 -18.04 16.47 -15.69
CA GLY A 383 -19.17 15.60 -16.03
C GLY A 383 -18.69 14.20 -16.45
N PRO A 384 -19.39 13.11 -16.07
CA PRO A 384 -18.95 11.74 -16.32
C PRO A 384 -18.78 11.39 -17.81
N TYR A 385 -19.39 12.18 -18.70
CA TYR A 385 -19.32 12.00 -20.15
C TYR A 385 -18.17 12.77 -20.83
N ALA A 386 -17.35 13.50 -20.07
CA ALA A 386 -16.33 14.38 -20.65
C ALA A 386 -15.08 13.64 -21.17
N SER A 387 -14.96 12.32 -20.93
CA SER A 387 -13.85 11.47 -21.44
C SER A 387 -12.45 12.08 -21.25
N VAL A 388 -12.26 12.82 -20.16
CA VAL A 388 -11.08 13.66 -19.93
C VAL A 388 -9.82 12.81 -19.74
N THR A 389 -9.97 11.65 -19.11
CA THR A 389 -8.89 10.70 -18.82
C THR A 389 -8.47 9.88 -20.04
N THR A 390 -9.34 9.73 -21.05
CA THR A 390 -9.10 8.90 -22.23
C THR A 390 -7.84 9.29 -22.99
N GLY A 391 -7.56 10.60 -23.13
CA GLY A 391 -6.34 11.09 -23.77
C GLY A 391 -5.06 10.67 -23.04
N TYR A 392 -5.09 10.61 -21.71
CA TYR A 392 -3.94 10.23 -20.88
C TYR A 392 -3.61 8.73 -21.03
N TYR A 393 -4.64 7.88 -21.09
CA TYR A 393 -4.46 6.44 -21.29
C TYR A 393 -4.06 6.10 -22.73
N HIS A 394 -4.54 6.84 -23.73
CA HIS A 394 -4.02 6.73 -25.09
C HIS A 394 -2.54 7.13 -25.19
N TYR A 395 -2.14 8.21 -24.52
CA TYR A 395 -0.73 8.62 -24.46
C TYR A 395 0.16 7.53 -23.81
N LEU A 396 -0.30 6.91 -22.73
CA LEU A 396 0.39 5.78 -22.11
C LEU A 396 0.49 4.58 -23.06
N ALA A 397 -0.61 4.21 -23.72
CA ALA A 397 -0.61 3.11 -24.69
C ALA A 397 0.38 3.38 -25.84
N ASN A 398 0.37 4.57 -26.42
CA ASN A 398 1.32 4.99 -27.46
C ASN A 398 2.78 4.93 -26.97
N SER A 399 3.03 5.27 -25.70
CA SER A 399 4.36 5.15 -25.10
C SER A 399 4.82 3.70 -24.97
N LEU A 400 3.91 2.77 -24.67
CA LEU A 400 4.20 1.33 -24.66
C LEU A 400 4.47 0.80 -26.07
N PHE A 401 3.69 1.21 -27.07
CA PHE A 401 3.95 0.87 -28.49
C PHE A 401 5.30 1.41 -28.99
N ALA A 402 5.76 2.55 -28.47
CA ALA A 402 7.06 3.13 -28.82
C ALA A 402 8.26 2.30 -28.30
N GLY A 403 8.05 1.37 -27.35
CA GLY A 403 9.09 0.43 -26.88
C GLY A 403 10.17 1.07 -26.00
N GLY A 404 9.93 2.26 -25.45
CA GLY A 404 10.91 3.01 -24.65
C GLY A 404 11.15 2.49 -23.23
N MET A 405 10.44 1.45 -22.79
CA MET A 405 10.49 0.90 -21.43
C MET A 405 10.77 -0.62 -21.43
N PRO A 406 12.00 -1.05 -21.77
CA PRO A 406 12.33 -2.45 -22.00
C PRO A 406 12.37 -3.33 -20.73
N MET A 407 12.42 -2.74 -19.53
CA MET A 407 12.44 -3.50 -18.27
C MET A 407 11.08 -3.50 -17.56
N LEU A 408 10.05 -2.94 -18.18
CA LEU A 408 8.72 -2.82 -17.60
C LEU A 408 8.04 -4.20 -17.56
N SER A 409 7.53 -4.55 -16.38
CA SER A 409 6.93 -5.85 -16.08
C SER A 409 5.52 -5.73 -15.51
N ALA A 410 5.19 -4.59 -14.88
CA ALA A 410 3.87 -4.35 -14.29
C ALA A 410 3.40 -2.92 -14.56
N VAL A 411 2.15 -2.77 -15.01
CA VAL A 411 1.47 -1.48 -15.23
C VAL A 411 0.13 -1.47 -14.50
N TYR A 412 -0.14 -0.43 -13.72
CA TYR A 412 -1.41 -0.25 -12.99
C TYR A 412 -2.14 0.98 -13.52
N VAL A 413 -3.41 0.83 -13.89
CA VAL A 413 -4.20 1.84 -14.59
C VAL A 413 -5.64 1.86 -14.04
N ARG A 414 -6.27 3.04 -13.92
CA ARG A 414 -7.68 3.19 -13.50
C ARG A 414 -8.69 3.11 -14.66
N ASP A 415 -8.35 2.42 -15.74
CA ASP A 415 -9.18 2.23 -16.92
C ASP A 415 -9.31 0.74 -17.23
N GLN A 416 -10.52 0.21 -17.14
CA GLN A 416 -10.83 -1.20 -17.42
C GLN A 416 -10.60 -1.57 -18.89
N THR A 417 -10.75 -0.61 -19.81
CA THR A 417 -10.65 -0.82 -21.26
C THR A 417 -9.22 -0.68 -21.79
N PHE A 418 -8.27 -0.33 -20.92
CA PHE A 418 -6.86 -0.15 -21.29
C PHE A 418 -6.22 -1.36 -22.01
N PRO A 419 -6.48 -2.63 -21.64
CA PRO A 419 -5.91 -3.78 -22.34
C PRO A 419 -6.38 -3.86 -23.79
N ASP A 420 -7.60 -3.41 -24.09
CA ASP A 420 -8.15 -3.39 -25.46
C ASP A 420 -7.40 -2.38 -26.34
N LEU A 421 -6.92 -1.27 -25.76
CA LEU A 421 -6.08 -0.29 -26.45
C LEU A 421 -4.74 -0.88 -26.91
N LEU A 422 -4.26 -1.91 -26.22
CA LEU A 422 -2.97 -2.55 -26.44
C LEU A 422 -3.05 -3.73 -27.42
N ILE A 423 -4.19 -4.41 -27.53
CA ILE A 423 -4.36 -5.59 -28.41
C ILE A 423 -4.40 -5.22 -29.91
N GLY A 424 -4.51 -3.94 -30.23
CA GLY A 424 -4.56 -3.44 -31.60
C GLY A 424 -5.94 -3.63 -32.22
N LEU A 425 -6.41 -2.55 -32.84
CA LEU A 425 -7.58 -2.53 -33.71
C LEU A 425 -7.53 -3.70 -34.73
N PRO A 426 -8.67 -4.33 -35.07
CA PRO A 426 -8.69 -5.38 -36.09
C PRO A 426 -8.08 -4.85 -37.40
N PRO A 427 -7.33 -5.67 -38.15
CA PRO A 427 -6.75 -5.25 -39.41
C PRO A 427 -7.86 -4.68 -40.31
N PRO A 428 -7.63 -3.55 -41.02
CA PRO A 428 -8.56 -3.13 -42.06
C PRO A 428 -8.68 -4.30 -43.03
N VAL A 429 -9.90 -4.81 -43.16
CA VAL A 429 -10.24 -5.86 -44.12
C VAL A 429 -9.62 -5.48 -45.47
N PRO A 430 -8.76 -6.33 -46.06
CA PRO A 430 -8.23 -6.06 -47.39
C PRO A 430 -9.41 -5.85 -48.34
N GLY A 431 -9.45 -4.69 -48.97
CA GLY A 431 -10.36 -4.41 -50.07
C GLY A 431 -10.18 -5.47 -51.15
N PHE A 432 -11.16 -6.36 -51.21
CA PHE A 432 -11.65 -7.07 -52.39
C PHE A 432 -10.60 -7.48 -53.44
N GLY A 433 -10.12 -8.72 -53.36
CA GLY A 433 -9.40 -9.38 -54.45
C GLY A 433 -10.19 -10.61 -54.92
N GLY A 434 -10.91 -10.47 -56.05
CA GLY A 434 -11.39 -11.64 -56.79
C GLY A 434 -12.65 -11.41 -57.64
N ALA A 435 -12.45 -10.97 -58.88
CA ALA A 435 -12.95 -11.64 -60.11
C ALA A 435 -13.14 -10.61 -61.22
N GLY A 436 -12.25 -10.65 -62.21
CA GLY A 436 -12.52 -10.04 -63.49
C GLY A 436 -13.65 -10.79 -64.19
N GLN A 437 -14.70 -10.07 -64.57
CA GLN A 437 -15.45 -10.34 -65.80
C GLN A 437 -16.26 -9.08 -66.18
N ARG A 438 -16.03 -8.62 -67.41
CA ARG A 438 -16.88 -7.71 -68.19
C ARG A 438 -17.02 -8.35 -69.58
N PRO A 439 -18.00 -7.95 -70.42
CA PRO A 439 -19.29 -7.33 -70.14
C PRO A 439 -20.45 -7.97 -70.95
N SER A 440 -21.66 -7.42 -70.78
CA SER A 440 -22.67 -7.15 -71.82
C SER A 440 -24.07 -7.78 -71.66
N SER A 441 -25.03 -6.84 -71.68
CA SER A 441 -26.30 -6.82 -72.43
C SER A 441 -27.47 -7.75 -72.09
N SER A 442 -28.61 -7.06 -71.91
CA SER A 442 -29.93 -7.32 -72.51
C SER A 442 -30.81 -8.48 -72.01
N SER A 443 -31.92 -8.04 -71.40
CA SER A 443 -33.31 -8.38 -71.74
C SER A 443 -33.94 -9.72 -71.37
N SER A 444 -35.22 -9.60 -70.99
CA SER A 444 -36.30 -10.61 -70.92
C SER A 444 -36.24 -11.57 -69.73
N MET A 445 -37.08 -11.41 -68.71
CA MET A 445 -38.53 -11.68 -68.58
C MET A 445 -38.83 -13.11 -68.11
N LYS A 446 -39.81 -13.16 -67.17
CA LYS A 446 -40.57 -14.31 -66.63
C LYS A 446 -39.87 -15.04 -65.47
N LEU A 447 -40.51 -15.37 -64.34
CA LEU A 447 -41.93 -15.42 -63.94
C LEU A 447 -41.99 -15.57 -62.38
N PHE A 448 -43.19 -15.47 -61.80
CA PHE A 448 -43.63 -15.60 -60.38
C PHE A 448 -44.04 -14.25 -59.77
N ASN A 449 -45.28 -13.78 -60.00
CA ASN A 449 -46.56 -14.21 -59.40
C ASN A 449 -46.67 -13.89 -57.90
N GLY A 450 -47.55 -12.94 -57.59
CA GLY A 450 -47.98 -12.54 -56.26
C GLY A 450 -48.71 -11.21 -56.34
N GLY A 451 -50.05 -11.26 -56.40
CA GLY A 451 -50.95 -10.10 -56.51
C GLY A 451 -50.76 -9.07 -55.39
N GLY A 452 -51.33 -7.88 -55.43
CA GLY A 452 -52.42 -7.35 -56.22
C GLY A 452 -52.95 -6.12 -55.46
N PHE A 453 -53.57 -5.20 -56.19
CA PHE A 453 -54.27 -3.99 -55.73
C PHE A 453 -53.38 -2.88 -55.15
N GLY A 454 -53.40 -1.63 -55.61
CA GLY A 454 -54.30 -0.93 -56.51
C GLY A 454 -54.49 0.50 -55.97
N GLY A 455 -54.32 1.51 -56.82
CA GLY A 455 -54.89 2.86 -56.61
C GLY A 455 -53.91 3.99 -56.26
N SER A 456 -53.38 4.66 -57.29
CA SER A 456 -53.24 6.15 -57.31
C SER A 456 -54.66 6.78 -57.44
N PRO A 457 -54.91 8.11 -57.53
CA PRO A 457 -53.98 9.21 -57.85
C PRO A 457 -54.31 10.58 -57.19
N GLY A 458 -53.58 11.63 -57.59
CA GLY A 458 -54.19 12.98 -57.67
C GLY A 458 -53.31 14.16 -57.24
N SER A 459 -52.67 14.81 -58.23
CA SER A 459 -52.24 16.22 -58.23
C SER A 459 -53.47 17.17 -58.17
N PRO A 460 -53.44 18.46 -58.58
CA PRO A 460 -52.37 19.46 -58.84
C PRO A 460 -52.74 20.87 -58.24
N GLY A 461 -51.95 21.92 -58.47
CA GLY A 461 -52.47 23.30 -58.31
C GLY A 461 -51.44 24.42 -58.15
N SER A 462 -51.12 25.08 -59.26
CA SER A 462 -50.38 26.35 -59.39
C SER A 462 -51.38 27.55 -59.40
N PRO A 463 -51.06 28.83 -59.73
CA PRO A 463 -49.89 29.72 -59.52
C PRO A 463 -50.33 31.18 -59.04
N PRO A 464 -49.89 32.35 -59.59
CA PRO A 464 -48.97 33.28 -58.90
C PRO A 464 -49.36 34.79 -58.94
N LYS A 465 -48.67 35.68 -58.19
CA LYS A 465 -48.49 37.14 -58.46
C LYS A 465 -47.31 37.66 -57.59
N SER A 466 -46.49 38.69 -57.86
CA SER A 466 -46.07 39.44 -59.04
C SER A 466 -45.10 40.58 -58.60
N PHE A 467 -43.97 40.74 -59.32
CA PHE A 467 -43.15 41.95 -59.63
C PHE A 467 -42.34 42.79 -58.61
N GLY A 468 -41.05 42.96 -58.99
CA GLY A 468 -40.23 44.20 -58.93
C GLY A 468 -38.96 44.09 -58.07
N LEU A 469 -37.74 44.50 -58.41
CA LEU A 469 -37.04 45.17 -59.53
C LEU A 469 -35.52 44.86 -59.36
N SER A 470 -34.73 44.75 -60.44
CA SER A 470 -33.27 44.45 -60.49
C SER A 470 -32.40 45.74 -60.40
N PRO A 471 -31.04 45.78 -60.57
CA PRO A 471 -29.98 44.75 -60.79
C PRO A 471 -28.64 45.07 -60.03
N PRO A 472 -27.40 44.68 -60.44
CA PRO A 472 -26.88 43.49 -61.13
C PRO A 472 -25.73 42.77 -60.37
N SER A 473 -25.53 41.46 -60.60
CA SER A 473 -24.25 40.85 -61.04
C SER A 473 -24.16 39.34 -60.74
N LYS A 474 -23.92 38.58 -61.83
CA LYS A 474 -23.33 37.24 -61.97
C LYS A 474 -23.53 36.22 -60.82
N ALA A 475 -24.46 35.29 -61.03
CA ALA A 475 -24.48 33.97 -60.37
C ALA A 475 -25.05 32.88 -61.28
N GLN A 476 -24.36 31.73 -61.35
CA GLN A 476 -24.87 30.38 -61.64
C GLN A 476 -23.76 29.40 -61.21
N GLN A 477 -23.94 28.35 -60.39
CA GLN A 477 -25.11 27.68 -59.83
C GLN A 477 -24.74 27.04 -58.47
N GLN A 478 -25.72 26.96 -57.57
CA GLN A 478 -25.69 26.09 -56.39
C GLN A 478 -26.24 24.70 -56.71
N ARG A 479 -25.69 23.67 -56.04
CA ARG A 479 -26.46 22.52 -55.51
C ARG A 479 -25.85 22.01 -54.19
N PHE A 480 -26.68 22.10 -53.15
CA PHE A 480 -26.80 21.29 -51.93
C PHE A 480 -25.56 20.54 -51.40
N SER A 481 -25.03 21.03 -50.27
CA SER A 481 -24.19 20.26 -49.34
C SER A 481 -24.82 20.32 -47.94
N SER A 482 -25.14 19.16 -47.39
CA SER A 482 -25.39 18.98 -45.96
C SER A 482 -24.04 18.95 -45.23
N ASN A 483 -23.66 20.07 -44.62
CA ASN A 483 -22.49 20.15 -43.75
C ASN A 483 -22.79 19.46 -42.41
N ASN A 484 -22.03 18.42 -42.11
CA ASN A 484 -21.93 17.83 -40.77
C ASN A 484 -20.76 18.52 -40.04
N PRO A 485 -20.94 19.17 -38.88
CA PRO A 485 -19.91 20.01 -38.25
C PRO A 485 -18.88 19.24 -37.39
N PHE A 486 -18.77 17.91 -37.52
CA PHE A 486 -17.88 17.07 -36.70
C PHE A 486 -16.69 16.46 -37.45
N ALA A 487 -16.35 16.92 -38.65
CA ALA A 487 -15.16 16.46 -39.36
C ALA A 487 -14.01 17.49 -39.24
N ALA A 488 -13.02 17.17 -38.40
CA ALA A 488 -11.76 17.91 -38.37
C ALA A 488 -10.91 17.60 -39.63
N PRO A 489 -10.21 18.59 -40.21
CA PRO A 489 -9.43 18.44 -41.43
C PRO A 489 -8.04 17.80 -41.18
N ALA A 490 -7.64 16.86 -42.03
CA ALA A 490 -6.28 16.33 -42.08
C ALA A 490 -5.30 17.38 -42.69
N PRO A 491 -4.05 17.48 -42.21
CA PRO A 491 -3.08 18.45 -42.73
C PRO A 491 -2.46 17.96 -44.06
N PRO A 492 -2.10 18.88 -44.99
CA PRO A 492 -1.46 18.52 -46.25
C PRO A 492 0.06 18.40 -46.08
N PHE A 493 0.61 17.21 -46.35
CA PHE A 493 2.05 17.04 -46.56
C PHE A 493 2.42 17.53 -47.97
N GLY A 494 3.04 18.71 -48.04
CA GLY A 494 3.61 19.28 -49.26
C GLY A 494 4.97 18.66 -49.58
N GLY A 495 5.08 17.95 -50.69
CA GLY A 495 6.34 17.54 -51.28
C GLY A 495 6.92 18.64 -52.17
N ARG A 496 8.21 18.96 -51.99
CA ARG A 496 9.03 19.67 -52.98
C ARG A 496 10.28 18.83 -53.25
N GLY A 497 10.56 18.62 -54.53
CA GLY A 497 11.47 17.60 -55.03
C GLY A 497 12.96 17.85 -54.83
N GLY A 498 13.74 16.84 -55.23
CA GLY A 498 15.20 16.88 -55.31
C GLY A 498 15.75 15.49 -55.57
N ALA A 499 16.50 15.35 -56.66
CA ALA A 499 16.93 14.09 -57.27
C ALA A 499 18.27 13.55 -56.72
N GLY A 500 18.49 12.24 -56.94
CA GLY A 500 19.78 11.53 -56.84
C GLY A 500 20.05 10.95 -55.45
N GLY A 501 20.31 9.66 -55.23
CA GLY A 501 20.58 8.51 -56.09
C GLY A 501 21.37 7.50 -55.23
N GLY A 502 21.03 6.20 -55.28
CA GLY A 502 21.90 5.13 -54.76
C GLY A 502 21.26 4.08 -53.82
N GLY A 503 20.47 3.18 -54.40
CA GLY A 503 20.46 1.71 -54.17
C GLY A 503 20.36 1.12 -52.75
N GLY A 504 19.26 0.40 -52.47
CA GLY A 504 19.24 -0.65 -51.45
C GLY A 504 17.86 -1.08 -50.96
N SER A 505 17.21 -1.98 -51.71
CA SER A 505 16.13 -2.92 -51.31
C SER A 505 14.93 -2.42 -50.48
N GLY A 506 13.76 -2.43 -51.11
CA GLY A 506 12.48 -2.06 -50.51
C GLY A 506 11.89 -3.07 -49.53
N GLY A 507 11.18 -2.51 -48.54
CA GLY A 507 10.16 -3.15 -47.72
C GLY A 507 9.14 -2.07 -47.32
N PHE A 508 7.88 -2.27 -47.62
CA PHE A 508 6.77 -1.38 -47.26
C PHE A 508 6.67 -1.23 -45.72
N PRO A 509 6.58 -0.02 -45.12
CA PRO A 509 6.19 0.11 -43.72
C PRO A 509 4.68 0.35 -43.67
N GLY A 510 3.91 -0.71 -43.40
CA GLY A 510 2.44 -0.61 -43.35
C GLY A 510 1.77 -1.70 -42.53
N GLY A 511 2.48 -2.31 -41.58
CA GLY A 511 1.86 -3.15 -40.55
C GLY A 511 1.35 -2.28 -39.39
N PRO A 512 0.29 -2.70 -38.67
CA PRO A 512 -0.11 -2.03 -37.44
C PRO A 512 1.07 -1.98 -36.45
N PRO A 513 1.16 -0.95 -35.59
CA PRO A 513 2.16 -0.92 -34.53
C PRO A 513 1.93 -2.15 -33.64
N MET A 514 2.79 -3.14 -33.74
CA MET A 514 2.80 -4.27 -32.83
C MET A 514 3.51 -3.83 -31.55
N LEU A 515 2.96 -4.17 -30.38
CA LEU A 515 3.64 -3.97 -29.11
C LEU A 515 4.99 -4.70 -29.13
N SER A 516 6.07 -3.94 -29.15
CA SER A 516 7.43 -4.46 -29.04
C SER A 516 7.78 -4.68 -27.56
N LEU A 517 7.21 -5.72 -26.95
CA LEU A 517 7.57 -6.13 -25.60
C LEU A 517 8.86 -6.94 -25.62
N SER A 518 9.80 -6.60 -24.74
CA SER A 518 11.04 -7.35 -24.49
C SER A 518 10.84 -8.51 -23.51
N GLN A 519 9.80 -8.46 -22.68
CA GLN A 519 9.47 -9.42 -21.62
C GLN A 519 7.95 -9.38 -21.33
N PRO A 520 7.37 -10.37 -20.63
CA PRO A 520 5.94 -10.36 -20.33
C PRO A 520 5.55 -9.14 -19.49
N LEU A 521 4.43 -8.52 -19.87
CA LEU A 521 3.86 -7.35 -19.21
C LEU A 521 2.57 -7.75 -18.50
N GLU A 522 2.51 -7.55 -17.19
CA GLU A 522 1.31 -7.67 -16.38
C GLU A 522 0.61 -6.31 -16.29
N ILE A 523 -0.68 -6.29 -16.62
CA ILE A 523 -1.51 -5.10 -16.65
C ILE A 523 -2.60 -5.28 -15.61
N TYR A 524 -2.62 -4.35 -14.66
CA TYR A 524 -3.59 -4.28 -13.59
C TYR A 524 -4.54 -3.13 -13.86
N THR A 525 -5.83 -3.43 -14.01
CA THR A 525 -6.86 -2.43 -14.25
C THR A 525 -7.86 -2.39 -13.11
N LYS A 526 -8.42 -1.20 -12.85
CA LYS A 526 -9.42 -1.00 -11.81
C LYS A 526 -10.41 0.07 -12.24
N GLY A 527 -11.71 -0.21 -12.20
CA GLY A 527 -12.76 0.78 -12.46
C GLY A 527 -12.90 1.81 -11.33
N GLU A 528 -13.73 2.83 -11.55
CA GLU A 528 -14.04 3.84 -10.53
C GLU A 528 -14.75 3.23 -9.31
N ASP A 529 -15.65 2.27 -9.54
CA ASP A 529 -16.48 1.61 -8.50
C ASP A 529 -15.97 0.22 -8.06
N ASP A 530 -14.88 -0.28 -8.65
CA ASP A 530 -14.36 -1.60 -8.32
C ASP A 530 -13.53 -1.56 -7.04
N PHE A 531 -13.61 -2.62 -6.23
CA PHE A 531 -12.75 -2.79 -5.07
C PHE A 531 -11.45 -3.54 -5.40
N ASP A 532 -11.51 -4.47 -6.37
CA ASP A 532 -10.42 -5.36 -6.75
C ASP A 532 -9.73 -4.94 -8.06
N TRP A 533 -8.46 -5.33 -8.23
CA TRP A 533 -7.71 -5.14 -9.47
C TRP A 533 -7.95 -6.33 -10.40
N ALA A 534 -8.31 -6.07 -11.65
CA ALA A 534 -8.31 -7.08 -12.71
C ALA A 534 -6.90 -7.21 -13.29
N THR A 535 -6.44 -8.44 -13.57
CA THR A 535 -5.09 -8.70 -14.10
C THR A 535 -5.16 -9.31 -15.49
N THR A 536 -4.42 -8.72 -16.43
CA THR A 536 -4.21 -9.23 -17.78
C THR A 536 -2.72 -9.37 -18.04
N ARG A 537 -2.27 -10.51 -18.58
CA ARG A 537 -0.87 -10.73 -18.93
C ARG A 537 -0.70 -10.72 -20.45
N MET A 538 0.30 -9.97 -20.94
CA MET A 538 0.70 -9.93 -22.34
C MET A 538 2.11 -10.50 -22.47
N ASP A 539 2.26 -11.61 -23.20
CA ASP A 539 3.57 -12.17 -23.49
C ASP A 539 4.18 -11.53 -24.75
N PRO A 540 5.52 -11.40 -24.83
CA PRO A 540 6.19 -10.97 -26.04
C PRO A 540 5.81 -11.92 -27.18
N ILE A 541 5.18 -11.40 -28.23
CA ILE A 541 4.87 -12.20 -29.41
C ILE A 541 6.18 -12.73 -30.00
N ASP A 542 6.23 -14.04 -30.29
CA ASP A 542 7.25 -14.72 -31.08
C ASP A 542 7.46 -13.98 -32.41
N ALA A 543 8.39 -13.02 -32.41
CA ALA A 543 8.83 -12.29 -33.59
C ALA A 543 9.68 -13.23 -34.46
N GLY A 544 8.99 -14.10 -35.21
CA GLY A 544 9.62 -15.02 -36.14
C GLY A 544 8.61 -16.00 -36.71
N GLY A 545 7.97 -15.64 -37.81
CA GLY A 545 7.18 -16.57 -38.61
C GLY A 545 8.04 -17.74 -39.10
N SER A 546 8.10 -18.83 -38.34
CA SER A 546 8.71 -20.08 -38.81
C SER A 546 7.65 -20.90 -39.54
N ARG A 547 7.62 -20.71 -40.86
CA ARG A 547 7.03 -21.69 -41.77
C ARG A 547 7.79 -23.01 -41.61
N GLY A 548 7.16 -23.98 -40.97
CA GLY A 548 7.28 -25.40 -41.31
C GLY A 548 8.50 -26.14 -40.76
N ARG A 549 8.30 -26.90 -39.69
CA ARG A 549 8.45 -28.37 -39.72
C ARG A 549 7.91 -28.96 -38.42
N GLY A 550 6.94 -29.84 -38.54
CA GLY A 550 6.34 -30.52 -37.41
C GLY A 550 7.36 -31.32 -36.61
N ARG A 551 7.26 -31.22 -35.28
CA ARG A 551 7.64 -32.30 -34.38
C ARG A 551 6.60 -32.39 -33.27
N ARG A 552 5.82 -33.47 -33.34
CA ARG A 552 5.05 -34.03 -32.24
C ARG A 552 5.98 -34.25 -31.05
N GLY A 553 5.53 -33.94 -29.84
CA GLY A 553 6.08 -34.57 -28.65
C GLY A 553 5.91 -33.78 -27.37
N HIS A 554 5.08 -34.36 -26.49
CA HIS A 554 5.12 -34.27 -25.03
C HIS A 554 4.37 -33.14 -24.32
N ASN A 555 3.15 -33.50 -23.90
CA ASN A 555 2.64 -33.25 -22.55
C ASN A 555 3.77 -33.33 -21.51
N ARG A 556 4.06 -32.21 -20.85
CA ARG A 556 4.54 -32.19 -19.48
C ARG A 556 3.85 -31.07 -18.71
N SER A 557 2.88 -31.50 -17.91
CA SER A 557 2.52 -30.88 -16.65
C SER A 557 3.80 -30.61 -15.85
N ALA A 558 4.04 -29.35 -15.48
CA ALA A 558 5.02 -28.94 -14.48
C ALA A 558 4.31 -27.88 -13.63
N SER A 559 3.64 -28.26 -12.55
CA SER A 559 4.17 -28.13 -11.18
C SER A 559 5.00 -26.86 -11.00
N SER A 560 4.32 -25.78 -10.62
CA SER A 560 4.93 -24.58 -10.05
C SER A 560 5.57 -24.93 -8.71
N THR A 561 6.80 -25.42 -8.74
CA THR A 561 7.67 -25.43 -7.56
C THR A 561 8.04 -23.99 -7.26
N SER A 562 7.54 -23.49 -6.13
CA SER A 562 7.87 -22.19 -5.55
C SER A 562 9.38 -22.07 -5.34
N GLY A 563 10.00 -21.23 -6.16
CA GLY A 563 11.33 -20.68 -5.89
C GLY A 563 11.23 -19.72 -4.71
N ARG A 564 12.11 -19.89 -3.74
CA ARG A 564 12.18 -19.10 -2.50
C ARG A 564 12.53 -17.63 -2.83
N PRO A 565 11.92 -16.64 -2.14
CA PRO A 565 12.28 -15.25 -2.34
C PRO A 565 13.69 -14.96 -1.79
N MET A 566 14.47 -14.24 -2.59
CA MET A 566 15.71 -13.60 -2.17
C MET A 566 15.36 -12.30 -1.42
N SER A 567 16.05 -12.06 -0.33
CA SER A 567 15.85 -10.95 0.58
C SER A 567 16.06 -9.59 -0.11
N SER A 568 15.02 -8.74 -0.14
CA SER A 568 15.10 -7.30 -0.43
C SER A 568 14.49 -6.53 0.74
N TYR A 569 15.14 -5.43 1.15
CA TYR A 569 14.68 -4.55 2.22
C TYR A 569 13.24 -4.12 1.97
N GLY A 570 12.35 -4.38 2.92
CA GLY A 570 10.89 -4.32 2.79
C GLY A 570 10.32 -2.91 2.59
N LEU A 571 10.43 -2.39 1.38
CA LEU A 571 9.54 -1.35 0.85
C LEU A 571 9.10 -1.60 -0.61
N ALA A 572 9.54 -2.69 -1.25
CA ALA A 572 9.18 -3.01 -2.64
C ALA A 572 7.98 -3.97 -2.79
N ASP A 573 7.33 -4.38 -1.69
CA ASP A 573 6.05 -5.12 -1.75
C ASP A 573 4.87 -4.14 -1.74
N ILE A 574 4.83 -3.27 -2.75
CA ILE A 574 3.77 -2.28 -2.95
C ILE A 574 2.71 -2.94 -3.84
N GLY A 575 2.09 -3.96 -3.25
CA GLY A 575 0.86 -4.58 -3.72
C GLY A 575 -0.23 -4.70 -2.65
N GLN A 576 0.12 -4.64 -1.35
CA GLN A 576 -0.89 -4.86 -0.28
C GLN A 576 -0.78 -3.99 0.97
N GLY A 577 0.29 -3.20 1.17
CA GLY A 577 0.50 -2.55 2.48
C GLY A 577 -0.21 -1.21 2.73
N TRP A 578 -0.37 -0.34 1.73
CA TRP A 578 -0.65 1.07 1.99
C TRP A 578 -1.77 1.63 1.10
N SER A 579 -3.00 1.20 1.36
CA SER A 579 -4.19 2.03 1.15
C SER A 579 -5.14 1.90 2.33
N ASN A 580 -5.54 3.04 2.87
CA ASN A 580 -6.66 3.16 3.79
C ASN A 580 -7.90 2.52 3.11
N GLY A 581 -8.37 1.39 3.64
CA GLY A 581 -9.58 0.70 3.22
C GLY A 581 -9.40 -0.37 2.12
N GLY A 582 -9.54 -1.64 2.51
CA GLY A 582 -9.82 -2.74 1.58
C GLY A 582 -8.62 -3.57 1.16
N GLY A 583 -7.97 -4.26 2.11
CA GLY A 583 -7.14 -5.42 1.77
C GLY A 583 -8.00 -6.47 1.06
N ALA A 584 -7.55 -6.89 -0.12
CA ALA A 584 -8.17 -7.88 -0.98
C ALA A 584 -8.46 -9.16 -0.19
N ARG A 585 -9.74 -9.37 0.15
CA ARG A 585 -10.20 -10.61 0.74
C ARG A 585 -10.25 -11.64 -0.37
N MET A 586 -9.32 -12.58 -0.38
CA MET A 586 -9.53 -13.87 -1.06
C MET A 586 -10.62 -14.65 -0.29
N SER A 587 -11.88 -14.25 -0.42
CA SER A 587 -13.01 -15.07 0.00
C SER A 587 -13.43 -15.95 -1.18
N ILE A 588 -13.11 -17.23 -1.11
CA ILE A 588 -13.81 -18.26 -1.89
C ILE A 588 -15.25 -18.28 -1.38
N VAL A 589 -16.15 -17.60 -2.08
CA VAL A 589 -17.58 -17.76 -1.91
C VAL A 589 -17.96 -19.11 -2.50
N VAL A 590 -17.99 -20.16 -1.65
CA VAL A 590 -18.77 -21.36 -1.96
C VAL A 590 -20.23 -21.01 -1.69
N GLY A 591 -20.88 -20.44 -2.69
CA GLY A 591 -22.32 -20.26 -2.69
C GLY A 591 -23.02 -21.60 -2.85
N ASN A 592 -23.54 -22.16 -1.76
CA ASN A 592 -24.67 -23.10 -1.86
C ASN A 592 -25.96 -22.26 -1.76
N GLY A 593 -26.53 -21.95 -2.92
CA GLY A 593 -27.89 -21.44 -3.00
C GLY A 593 -28.90 -22.51 -2.59
N ALA A 594 -29.74 -22.21 -1.60
CA ALA A 594 -31.14 -22.66 -1.49
C ALA A 594 -31.73 -22.21 -0.14
N GLY A 595 -32.89 -21.54 -0.17
CA GLY A 595 -33.87 -21.58 0.92
C GLY A 595 -34.21 -20.26 1.60
N GLY A 596 -35.11 -19.49 0.99
CA GLY A 596 -35.95 -18.52 1.69
C GLY A 596 -37.13 -19.18 2.43
N PHE A 597 -37.93 -18.34 3.09
CA PHE A 597 -39.14 -18.59 3.91
C PHE A 597 -38.84 -19.02 5.36
N LEU A 598 -39.47 -18.50 6.43
CA LEU A 598 -40.76 -17.84 6.61
C LEU A 598 -40.73 -16.94 7.86
N ALA A 599 -41.32 -15.74 7.75
CA ALA A 599 -41.81 -14.98 8.88
C ALA A 599 -43.03 -15.68 9.49
N VAL A 600 -43.10 -15.79 10.82
CA VAL A 600 -44.30 -16.23 11.54
C VAL A 600 -45.01 -14.98 12.09
N PRO A 601 -46.30 -14.75 11.75
CA PRO A 601 -47.08 -13.62 12.25
C PRO A 601 -47.52 -13.81 13.71
N GLY A 602 -47.71 -12.68 14.40
CA GLY A 602 -48.27 -12.63 15.74
C GLY A 602 -49.79 -12.83 15.81
N GLY A 603 -50.24 -13.18 17.01
CA GLY A 603 -51.63 -13.18 17.48
C GLY A 603 -51.68 -13.96 18.79
N GLY A 604 -52.22 -13.50 19.91
CA GLY A 604 -52.92 -12.28 20.30
C GLY A 604 -53.51 -12.55 21.69
N GLY A 605 -53.58 -11.52 22.54
CA GLY A 605 -54.35 -11.50 23.81
C GLY A 605 -53.72 -12.29 24.97
N ASP A 606 -53.66 -11.84 26.22
CA ASP A 606 -54.46 -10.85 26.93
C ASP A 606 -53.73 -10.33 28.20
N ASN A 607 -54.12 -9.12 28.61
CA ASN A 607 -53.84 -8.37 29.87
C ASN A 607 -52.47 -7.66 29.95
N ALA A 608 -52.30 -6.37 29.57
CA ALA A 608 -53.00 -5.13 29.98
C ALA A 608 -53.15 -5.04 31.51
N ALA A 609 -52.79 -3.96 32.24
CA ALA A 609 -52.29 -2.63 31.94
C ALA A 609 -51.75 -2.01 33.25
N ALA A 610 -50.85 -1.02 33.16
CA ALA A 610 -50.99 0.27 33.85
C ALA A 610 -49.72 1.10 33.68
N ALA A 611 -49.89 2.21 32.97
CA ALA A 611 -48.93 3.30 32.85
C ALA A 611 -48.96 4.21 34.09
N ASN A 612 -47.81 4.82 34.39
CA ASN A 612 -47.65 6.15 35.00
C ASN A 612 -46.16 6.51 34.81
N GLY A 613 -45.73 7.70 34.38
CA GLY A 613 -46.39 8.99 34.34
C GLY A 613 -45.55 10.04 35.08
N ARG A 614 -44.64 10.70 34.34
CA ARG A 614 -44.12 12.09 34.51
C ARG A 614 -43.26 12.51 35.73
N ARG A 615 -42.36 13.47 35.38
CA ARG A 615 -41.72 14.61 36.10
C ARG A 615 -40.22 14.40 36.34
N GLY A 616 -39.30 15.30 35.97
CA GLY A 616 -39.37 16.69 35.51
C GLY A 616 -38.74 17.65 36.53
N SER A 617 -37.55 18.18 36.22
CA SER A 617 -36.91 19.42 36.74
C SER A 617 -36.44 19.42 38.22
N ALA A 618 -35.47 20.19 38.71
CA ALA A 618 -34.35 21.00 38.20
C ALA A 618 -33.58 21.56 39.44
N THR A 619 -32.29 21.90 39.27
CA THR A 619 -31.54 23.06 39.85
C THR A 619 -31.53 23.40 41.36
N SER A 620 -30.32 23.52 41.94
CA SER A 620 -29.76 24.72 42.64
C SER A 620 -28.37 24.37 43.23
N HIS A 621 -27.23 24.98 42.90
CA HIS A 621 -26.67 26.34 43.14
C HIS A 621 -26.13 26.65 44.55
N MET A 622 -24.95 27.34 44.55
CA MET A 622 -24.20 28.03 45.64
C MET A 622 -23.41 27.10 46.59
N GLY A 623 -22.15 27.33 46.98
CA GLY A 623 -21.25 28.49 46.91
C GLY A 623 -20.27 28.42 48.11
N PRO A 624 -19.12 29.14 48.11
CA PRO A 624 -17.88 28.72 48.80
C PRO A 624 -17.42 29.61 49.98
N GLY A 625 -16.40 29.17 50.72
CA GLY A 625 -15.63 29.95 51.71
C GLY A 625 -14.91 29.00 52.69
N GLY A 626 -13.73 29.25 53.25
CA GLY A 626 -12.82 30.38 53.28
C GLY A 626 -11.61 30.00 54.16
N ALA A 627 -10.58 30.83 54.10
CA ALA A 627 -9.22 30.65 54.62
C ALA A 627 -9.05 30.41 56.14
N ALA A 628 -7.90 29.80 56.51
CA ALA A 628 -6.82 30.42 57.32
C ALA A 628 -6.14 29.44 58.30
N GLY A 629 -4.81 29.52 58.41
CA GLY A 629 -4.13 29.48 59.71
C GLY A 629 -3.17 28.33 60.03
N THR A 630 -1.89 28.70 60.16
CA THR A 630 -0.93 28.29 61.22
C THR A 630 -0.26 26.90 61.20
N SER A 631 1.05 26.91 60.91
CA SER A 631 2.09 26.07 61.55
C SER A 631 2.33 26.53 63.01
N PRO A 632 3.01 25.79 63.94
CA PRO A 632 4.06 24.78 63.72
C PRO A 632 4.07 23.54 64.66
N GLY A 633 4.93 22.56 64.38
CA GLY A 633 5.55 21.72 65.44
C GLY A 633 5.49 20.19 65.27
N ARG A 634 6.67 19.60 65.06
CA ARG A 634 7.22 18.36 65.67
C ARG A 634 6.26 17.17 65.95
N GLY A 635 6.52 16.06 65.28
CA GLY A 635 6.09 14.72 65.74
C GLY A 635 6.34 13.66 64.66
N GLY A 636 7.14 12.64 64.97
CA GLY A 636 7.41 11.53 64.07
C GLY A 636 6.32 10.45 64.08
N ALA A 637 6.60 9.43 63.26
CA ALA A 637 5.99 8.10 63.19
C ALA A 637 4.93 7.83 62.10
N ALA A 638 5.11 6.64 61.52
CA ALA A 638 4.16 5.78 60.81
C ALA A 638 3.79 6.12 59.36
N ALA A 639 4.63 5.64 58.43
CA ALA A 639 4.17 5.21 57.11
C ALA A 639 3.27 3.97 57.28
N GLY A 640 2.03 4.06 56.82
CA GLY A 640 1.11 2.93 56.70
C GLY A 640 1.52 2.02 55.55
N GLU A 641 1.89 0.79 55.88
CA GLU A 641 2.09 -0.31 54.94
C GLU A 641 0.73 -0.94 54.60
N ASP A 642 0.27 -0.79 53.36
CA ASP A 642 -0.83 -1.61 52.80
C ASP A 642 -0.30 -3.01 52.46
N PHE A 643 -0.37 -3.90 53.45
CA PHE A 643 0.05 -5.30 53.34
C PHE A 643 -1.07 -6.15 52.70
N TRP A 644 -0.96 -6.41 51.40
CA TRP A 644 -1.73 -7.49 50.75
C TRP A 644 -1.10 -8.87 51.06
N PRO A 645 -1.90 -9.90 51.40
CA PRO A 645 -1.38 -11.18 51.87
C PRO A 645 -0.74 -11.97 50.73
N ARG A 646 0.51 -12.41 50.95
CA ARG A 646 1.21 -13.37 50.09
C ARG A 646 0.68 -14.78 50.34
N PRO A 647 0.46 -15.61 49.30
CA PRO A 647 0.29 -17.03 49.50
C PRO A 647 1.61 -17.63 49.99
N THR A 648 1.57 -18.31 51.12
CA THR A 648 2.65 -19.14 51.63
C THR A 648 2.70 -20.45 50.84
N SER A 649 3.82 -20.71 50.14
CA SER A 649 4.39 -22.06 50.08
C SER A 649 5.83 -22.09 49.52
N SER A 650 6.66 -22.79 50.30
CA SER A 650 7.96 -23.42 50.01
C SER A 650 9.12 -22.58 49.45
N SER A 651 9.93 -22.11 50.39
CA SER A 651 11.39 -22.26 50.44
C SER A 651 12.06 -22.88 49.19
N GLY A 652 12.63 -22.02 48.35
CA GLY A 652 13.53 -22.38 47.27
C GLY A 652 14.05 -21.08 46.64
N GLY A 653 15.38 -20.92 46.57
CA GLY A 653 16.05 -19.64 46.27
C GLY A 653 15.44 -18.85 45.11
N LYS A 654 15.34 -17.52 45.31
CA LYS A 654 14.97 -16.54 44.27
C LYS A 654 15.98 -16.60 43.12
N GLY A 655 15.82 -17.55 42.21
CA GLY A 655 16.41 -17.46 40.90
C GLY A 655 15.79 -16.27 40.17
N ARG A 656 16.62 -15.42 39.55
CA ARG A 656 16.20 -14.47 38.52
C ARG A 656 15.46 -15.23 37.42
N LYS A 657 14.15 -15.41 37.58
CA LYS A 657 13.29 -15.99 36.56
C LYS A 657 12.83 -14.84 35.69
N ASP A 658 13.21 -14.91 34.43
CA ASP A 658 12.63 -14.14 33.34
C ASP A 658 11.10 -14.37 33.37
N LEU A 659 10.33 -13.30 33.58
CA LEU A 659 8.87 -13.33 33.75
C LEU A 659 8.14 -13.06 32.43
N TRP A 660 8.87 -12.77 31.36
CA TRP A 660 8.32 -12.59 30.02
C TRP A 660 8.03 -13.93 29.34
N ARG A 661 8.82 -14.95 29.67
CA ARG A 661 8.59 -16.36 29.31
C ARG A 661 7.54 -17.00 30.19
#